data_AF-A0A0C1FV70-F1
#
_entry.id   AF-A0A0C1FV70-F1
#
_cell.length_a   1.000
_cell.length_b   1.000
_cell.length_c   1.000
_cell.angle_alpha   90.00
_cell.angle_beta   90.00
_cell.angle_gamma   90.00
#
_symmetry.space_group_name_H-M   'P 1'
#
loop_
_entity.id
_entity.type
_entity.pdbx_description
1 polymer ?
#
loop_
_entity_poly.entity_id
_entity_poly.type
_entity_poly.pdbx_seq_one_letter_code
_entity_poly.pdbx_strand_id
1 'polypeptide(L)'
;MFNLKRNTFLLSALLLSAGVCAQNKNVQNLPYKNPKLSIDLRVKDLVSRMTPEEKFWQLFMVPGDVDGIAKGHYKNGIFGLQISAQSGGAGEAQQLLSYNTTENALTLAKKVNQLQRYLVNNTRLGIPMLVFDEALHGLVRKNATAFPQSIGLAATFDTLIMAQIGKRIAYEAKVRGIRDVLAPVINMAEDVRWGRVEETYGEDPYLTKVMGAAFMNAIEKENVVVTPKHLIANVGDGGRDSYPIQKTERFLREIHFPAFEAGVKRAGIRSVMTSYNSVDGTPATSNYWLLTKTLKHDWGFKGFVISDAGAVGGANVLHNTSKNYAQSTLQALNGGLDVIFQVEYEHYKLFKPPFLDGSIPKARIDDAVSRVLRAKFELGLFENPYVSEKEAEASLTDLSAKALAKKSALESFVLLKNNQNVLPLKQAKNILVLGQDAVEARLGGYSGTGIGKISILDGIKSRASDLVKVNYAQGSFRESKKYTVIDSTFLSSKNGKGLTGEYFNTTDLSGKPVLTRTDKQIDFMWTLYSPNEKLATDNYSVRWQGEIKAQKAGTYQIGLAGNDGYRLYLDGKLIIDQWDKASYHTRTEGFNFEAGKAYPVKIEFKEPKGNAYIKLIWNYGVEDKEAQLLEEAKTMAKNADVIVVAAGIKEGEFLDRAMLSLPGNQEQLIQEMAKTGKPVVVLLVGGSAITMDNWINDASAILNVWYPGEEGGTAVAETLFGDYNPAGRLPITYPVHEAQLPLVYNHKPTGRGDDYNNLSGEPLFPFGYGLSYTTFEYSNIALAKQAIKENESTTVSFTLKNTGTKDGEEVAQLYLRDMLATVVRPVLELKGFERVKLKAGESKTISFKITPEMLQMLDANLKTVIEPGDFRVMIGSSSRELQLKETLTVKP
;
A
#
# COMPACT_ATOMS: atom_id res chain seq x y z
N MET A 1 43.35 -89.28 12.55
CA MET A 1 43.90 -90.07 13.69
C MET A 1 43.55 -89.33 14.98
N PHE A 2 43.26 -90.07 16.07
CA PHE A 2 43.36 -89.74 17.52
C PHE A 2 43.29 -88.27 18.04
N ASN A 3 42.59 -87.94 19.15
CA ASN A 3 41.56 -88.69 19.88
C ASN A 3 40.73 -87.82 20.88
N LEU A 4 39.60 -88.39 21.31
CA LEU A 4 38.80 -88.21 22.55
C LEU A 4 38.88 -86.94 23.45
N LYS A 5 37.66 -86.40 23.64
CA LYS A 5 37.06 -85.71 24.82
C LYS A 5 37.58 -86.11 26.22
N ARG A 6 37.47 -85.17 27.19
CA ARG A 6 36.72 -85.40 28.46
C ARG A 6 36.22 -84.09 29.12
N ASN A 7 35.16 -84.17 29.93
CA ASN A 7 34.43 -83.07 30.61
C ASN A 7 34.54 -83.17 32.15
N THR A 8 33.87 -82.25 32.88
CA THR A 8 33.54 -82.22 34.34
C THR A 8 34.72 -81.94 35.28
N PHE A 9 34.63 -81.21 36.41
CA PHE A 9 33.59 -80.38 37.09
C PHE A 9 34.31 -79.37 38.06
N LEU A 10 33.73 -78.45 38.86
CA LEU A 10 32.36 -78.13 39.32
C LEU A 10 32.18 -76.59 39.60
N LEU A 11 30.94 -76.19 39.90
CA LEU A 11 30.33 -74.98 40.50
C LEU A 11 31.13 -73.84 41.22
N SER A 12 30.79 -72.60 40.80
CA SER A 12 30.31 -71.42 41.58
C SER A 12 31.10 -70.80 42.76
N ALA A 13 31.50 -69.53 42.58
CA ALA A 13 31.37 -68.45 43.56
C ALA A 13 31.11 -67.09 42.85
N LEU A 14 30.46 -66.16 43.55
CA LEU A 14 29.82 -64.94 43.02
C LEU A 14 30.72 -63.69 42.99
N LEU A 15 30.28 -62.67 42.22
CA LEU A 15 30.48 -61.23 42.42
C LEU A 15 31.94 -60.66 42.47
N LEU A 16 32.34 -59.97 41.39
CA LEU A 16 32.34 -58.49 41.37
C LEU A 16 32.50 -57.94 39.93
N SER A 17 32.37 -56.61 39.78
CA SER A 17 32.80 -55.80 38.62
C SER A 17 32.28 -56.18 37.20
N ALA A 18 31.03 -55.83 36.91
CA ALA A 18 30.58 -55.51 35.54
C ALA A 18 29.34 -54.59 35.59
N GLY A 19 29.52 -53.27 35.46
CA GLY A 19 28.40 -52.35 35.69
C GLY A 19 28.72 -50.85 35.75
N VAL A 20 29.27 -50.28 34.69
CA VAL A 20 29.12 -48.83 34.42
C VAL A 20 28.47 -48.68 33.05
N CYS A 21 27.22 -48.21 33.04
CA CYS A 21 26.46 -48.04 31.81
C CYS A 21 26.97 -46.85 31.01
N ALA A 22 27.64 -47.11 29.88
CA ALA A 22 27.74 -46.13 28.81
C ALA A 22 26.33 -45.93 28.21
N GLN A 23 25.55 -45.01 28.79
CA GLN A 23 24.29 -44.57 28.21
C GLN A 23 24.58 -43.78 26.92
N ASN A 24 24.73 -44.50 25.81
CA ASN A 24 24.59 -43.93 24.48
C ASN A 24 23.21 -43.29 24.40
N LYS A 25 23.17 -41.95 24.46
CA LYS A 25 21.95 -41.18 24.17
C LYS A 25 21.61 -41.41 22.70
N ASN A 26 20.72 -42.38 22.46
CA ASN A 26 20.04 -42.53 21.18
C ASN A 26 19.27 -41.23 20.91
N VAL A 27 19.91 -40.32 20.18
CA VAL A 27 19.22 -39.21 19.51
C VAL A 27 18.29 -39.86 18.50
N GLN A 28 17.02 -40.01 18.88
CA GLN A 28 16.01 -40.49 17.94
C GLN A 28 16.03 -39.57 16.72
N ASN A 29 16.24 -40.15 15.54
CA ASN A 29 16.11 -39.44 14.27
C ASN A 29 14.63 -39.08 14.05
N LEU A 30 14.21 -37.99 14.68
CA LEU A 30 12.86 -37.42 14.58
C LEU A 30 12.56 -37.19 13.09
N PRO A 31 11.51 -37.81 12.50
CA PRO A 31 11.27 -37.74 11.06
C PRO A 31 11.19 -36.31 10.53
N TYR A 32 10.58 -35.36 11.26
CA TYR A 32 10.56 -33.95 10.83
C TYR A 32 11.94 -33.28 10.74
N LYS A 33 12.98 -33.80 11.41
CA LYS A 33 14.37 -33.33 11.32
C LYS A 33 15.21 -34.05 10.26
N ASN A 34 14.64 -35.01 9.54
CA ASN A 34 15.35 -35.72 8.47
C ASN A 34 15.08 -35.06 7.09
N PRO A 35 16.04 -34.34 6.48
CA PRO A 35 15.85 -33.69 5.19
C PRO A 35 15.73 -34.66 4.01
N LYS A 36 15.95 -35.97 4.21
CA LYS A 36 15.74 -37.01 3.18
C LYS A 36 14.29 -37.50 3.08
N LEU A 37 13.39 -37.05 3.97
CA LEU A 37 11.96 -37.36 3.89
C LEU A 37 11.20 -36.24 3.15
N SER A 38 10.12 -36.59 2.46
CA SER A 38 9.25 -35.60 1.82
C SER A 38 8.65 -34.63 2.85
N ILE A 39 8.43 -33.39 2.42
CA ILE A 39 7.89 -32.33 3.28
C ILE A 39 6.56 -32.76 3.92
N ASP A 40 5.70 -33.48 3.19
CA ASP A 40 4.44 -34.03 3.69
C ASP A 40 4.63 -34.96 4.90
N LEU A 41 5.64 -35.86 4.86
CA LEU A 41 5.95 -36.74 5.99
C LEU A 41 6.53 -35.95 7.18
N ARG A 42 7.36 -34.95 6.90
CA ARG A 42 7.97 -34.09 7.93
C ARG A 42 6.93 -33.22 8.63
N VAL A 43 6.00 -32.62 7.87
CA VAL A 43 4.86 -31.85 8.38
C VAL A 43 3.94 -32.75 9.20
N LYS A 44 3.54 -33.92 8.68
CA LYS A 44 2.67 -34.87 9.38
C LYS A 44 3.27 -35.33 10.71
N ASP A 45 4.56 -35.64 10.73
CA ASP A 45 5.28 -36.01 11.96
C ASP A 45 5.33 -34.84 12.96
N LEU A 46 5.64 -33.62 12.51
CA LEU A 46 5.72 -32.45 13.38
C LEU A 46 4.35 -32.05 13.97
N VAL A 47 3.30 -31.98 13.14
CA VAL A 47 1.92 -31.68 13.58
C VAL A 47 1.38 -32.73 14.56
N SER A 48 1.83 -34.00 14.45
CA SER A 48 1.47 -35.05 15.41
C SER A 48 2.12 -34.86 16.79
N ARG A 49 3.26 -34.15 16.86
CA ARG A 49 4.05 -33.92 18.08
C ARG A 49 3.66 -32.64 18.83
N MET A 50 2.95 -31.71 18.19
CA MET A 50 2.64 -30.39 18.74
C MET A 50 1.41 -30.38 19.67
N THR A 51 1.51 -29.63 20.77
CA THR A 51 0.37 -29.32 21.66
C THR A 51 -0.58 -28.31 20.99
N PRO A 52 -1.84 -28.16 21.47
CA PRO A 52 -2.75 -27.12 20.98
C PRO A 52 -2.20 -25.70 21.14
N GLU A 53 -1.43 -25.43 22.21
CA GLU A 53 -0.80 -24.12 22.41
C GLU A 53 0.36 -23.86 21.44
N GLU A 54 1.23 -24.85 21.17
CA GLU A 54 2.28 -24.70 20.14
C GLU A 54 1.67 -24.53 18.73
N LYS A 55 0.50 -25.14 18.47
CA LYS A 55 -0.26 -24.96 17.22
C LYS A 55 -0.80 -23.55 17.10
N PHE A 56 -1.44 -23.02 18.15
CA PHE A 56 -1.82 -21.60 18.20
C PHE A 56 -0.63 -20.68 17.92
N TRP A 57 0.52 -20.91 18.58
CA TRP A 57 1.69 -20.05 18.37
C TRP A 57 2.25 -20.13 16.95
N GLN A 58 2.16 -21.26 16.24
CA GLN A 58 2.49 -21.34 14.81
C GLN A 58 1.48 -20.64 13.88
N LEU A 59 0.35 -20.17 14.40
CA LEU A 59 -0.71 -19.44 13.68
C LEU A 59 -0.94 -18.02 14.23
N PHE A 60 -0.04 -17.50 15.08
CA PHE A 60 -0.14 -16.17 15.67
C PHE A 60 1.10 -15.34 15.34
N MET A 61 0.87 -14.16 14.78
CA MET A 61 1.84 -13.30 14.10
C MET A 61 1.74 -11.88 14.68
N VAL A 62 2.87 -11.27 15.04
CA VAL A 62 2.93 -9.94 15.65
C VAL A 62 4.19 -9.17 15.22
N PRO A 63 4.22 -7.82 15.30
CA PRO A 63 5.48 -7.11 15.38
C PRO A 63 6.19 -7.42 16.71
N GLY A 64 7.52 -7.36 16.74
CA GLY A 64 8.27 -7.59 17.98
C GLY A 64 9.78 -7.69 17.78
N ASP A 65 10.54 -7.12 18.72
CA ASP A 65 12.00 -7.02 18.68
C ASP A 65 12.66 -7.89 19.78
N VAL A 66 13.98 -8.08 19.74
CA VAL A 66 14.78 -8.72 20.82
C VAL A 66 14.85 -7.88 22.08
N ASP A 67 14.80 -6.56 21.91
CA ASP A 67 15.04 -5.60 22.98
C ASP A 67 13.81 -5.54 23.92
N GLY A 68 14.01 -5.93 25.19
CA GLY A 68 12.95 -5.93 26.21
C GLY A 68 12.09 -7.19 26.31
N ILE A 69 12.39 -8.28 25.57
CA ILE A 69 11.67 -9.56 25.71
C ILE A 69 11.74 -10.08 27.15
N ALA A 70 10.58 -10.26 27.80
CA ALA A 70 10.53 -10.83 29.13
C ALA A 70 10.80 -12.36 29.13
N LYS A 71 11.47 -12.84 30.17
CA LYS A 71 11.98 -14.21 30.28
C LYS A 71 10.86 -15.26 30.20
N GLY A 72 10.76 -15.92 29.04
CA GLY A 72 9.77 -16.99 28.79
C GLY A 72 8.74 -16.69 27.68
N HIS A 73 8.79 -15.51 27.06
CA HIS A 73 8.14 -15.25 25.77
C HIS A 73 8.61 -16.27 24.72
N TYR A 74 7.74 -16.62 23.78
CA TYR A 74 8.01 -17.55 22.66
C TYR A 74 8.56 -18.94 23.06
N LYS A 75 8.48 -19.35 24.34
CA LYS A 75 8.89 -20.68 24.82
C LYS A 75 8.20 -21.86 24.10
N ASN A 76 7.00 -21.60 23.55
CA ASN A 76 6.16 -22.52 22.79
C ASN A 76 6.31 -22.33 21.26
N GLY A 77 7.31 -21.55 20.82
CA GLY A 77 7.50 -21.10 19.44
C GLY A 77 6.68 -19.86 19.09
N ILE A 78 6.75 -19.47 17.80
CA ILE A 78 5.88 -18.47 17.14
C ILE A 78 5.85 -18.73 15.61
N PHE A 79 4.82 -18.25 14.90
CA PHE A 79 4.78 -18.20 13.43
C PHE A 79 5.99 -17.41 12.92
N GLY A 80 6.05 -16.15 13.31
CA GLY A 80 6.92 -15.15 12.73
C GLY A 80 6.80 -13.80 13.43
N LEU A 81 7.75 -12.92 13.16
CA LEU A 81 7.85 -11.58 13.74
C LEU A 81 8.19 -10.56 12.66
N GLN A 82 7.56 -9.38 12.74
CA GLN A 82 8.11 -8.18 12.12
C GLN A 82 9.08 -7.56 13.11
N ILE A 83 10.36 -7.83 12.89
CA ILE A 83 11.42 -7.32 13.77
C ILE A 83 11.55 -5.81 13.55
N SER A 84 11.80 -5.07 14.62
CA SER A 84 11.93 -3.60 14.60
C SER A 84 10.72 -2.93 13.93
N ALA A 85 9.52 -3.36 14.34
CA ALA A 85 8.25 -2.70 14.12
C ALA A 85 7.45 -2.73 15.43
N GLN A 86 6.47 -1.85 15.58
CA GLN A 86 5.61 -1.75 16.75
C GLN A 86 4.22 -1.21 16.38
N SER A 87 3.27 -1.25 17.31
CA SER A 87 1.99 -0.56 17.15
C SER A 87 2.17 0.94 16.88
N GLY A 88 1.39 1.50 15.95
CA GLY A 88 1.33 2.93 15.66
C GLY A 88 0.43 3.74 16.60
N GLY A 89 -0.21 3.07 17.57
CA GLY A 89 -1.15 3.66 18.53
C GLY A 89 -1.31 2.78 19.77
N ALA A 90 -2.40 2.94 20.52
CA ALA A 90 -2.69 2.13 21.69
C ALA A 90 -4.17 1.72 21.70
N GLY A 91 -4.44 0.41 21.86
CA GLY A 91 -5.79 -0.14 21.99
C GLY A 91 -6.03 -1.39 21.14
N GLU A 92 -6.94 -2.25 21.60
CA GLU A 92 -7.18 -3.59 21.01
C GLU A 92 -7.72 -3.55 19.56
N ALA A 93 -8.25 -2.41 19.12
CA ALA A 93 -8.79 -2.17 17.78
C ALA A 93 -7.76 -1.58 16.79
N GLN A 94 -6.51 -1.37 17.21
CA GLN A 94 -5.49 -0.70 16.42
C GLN A 94 -5.01 -1.53 15.21
N GLN A 95 -4.96 -0.89 14.05
CA GLN A 95 -4.56 -1.50 12.76
C GLN A 95 -3.21 -0.97 12.25
N LEU A 96 -2.95 0.34 12.38
CA LEU A 96 -1.70 0.96 11.91
C LEU A 96 -0.48 0.53 12.73
N LEU A 97 0.59 0.19 12.01
CA LEU A 97 1.92 -0.12 12.53
C LEU A 97 2.91 1.04 12.33
N SER A 98 3.99 1.03 13.10
CA SER A 98 5.13 1.95 12.98
C SER A 98 6.41 1.15 12.76
N TYR A 99 7.11 1.44 11.66
CA TYR A 99 8.28 0.69 11.19
C TYR A 99 9.59 1.40 11.54
N ASN A 100 10.54 0.69 12.15
CA ASN A 100 11.86 1.24 12.42
C ASN A 100 12.70 1.25 11.14
N THR A 101 12.75 2.41 10.49
CA THR A 101 13.58 2.69 9.31
C THR A 101 15.01 3.11 9.66
N THR A 102 15.43 3.03 10.93
CA THR A 102 16.80 3.38 11.37
C THR A 102 17.77 2.20 11.44
N GLU A 103 17.26 0.97 11.47
CA GLU A 103 18.06 -0.26 11.49
C GLU A 103 18.43 -0.72 10.07
N ASN A 104 19.68 -1.17 9.93
CA ASN A 104 20.28 -1.59 8.66
C ASN A 104 20.38 -3.12 8.56
N ALA A 105 20.88 -3.62 7.42
CA ALA A 105 20.97 -5.05 7.16
C ALA A 105 21.75 -5.84 8.22
N LEU A 106 22.88 -5.32 8.70
CA LEU A 106 23.73 -6.00 9.69
C LEU A 106 23.07 -6.08 11.07
N THR A 107 22.42 -5.01 11.53
CA THR A 107 21.69 -5.03 12.81
C THR A 107 20.53 -6.02 12.75
N LEU A 108 19.73 -5.97 11.68
CA LEU A 108 18.59 -6.87 11.52
C LEU A 108 19.02 -8.34 11.40
N ALA A 109 20.07 -8.64 10.63
CA ALA A 109 20.62 -10.00 10.52
C ALA A 109 21.08 -10.55 11.89
N LYS A 110 21.69 -9.72 12.75
CA LYS A 110 22.07 -10.09 14.13
C LYS A 110 20.84 -10.38 15.00
N LYS A 111 19.82 -9.52 14.97
CA LYS A 111 18.56 -9.74 15.71
C LYS A 111 17.83 -11.01 15.25
N VAL A 112 17.76 -11.26 13.94
CA VAL A 112 17.23 -12.51 13.36
C VAL A 112 18.01 -13.71 13.86
N ASN A 113 19.35 -13.69 13.76
CA ASN A 113 20.20 -14.79 14.20
C ASN A 113 20.03 -15.08 15.71
N GLN A 114 19.91 -14.06 16.54
CA GLN A 114 19.67 -14.21 17.99
C GLN A 114 18.34 -14.90 18.29
N LEU A 115 17.24 -14.44 17.67
CA LEU A 115 15.91 -15.03 17.86
C LEU A 115 15.82 -16.45 17.30
N GLN A 116 16.37 -16.71 16.11
CA GLN A 116 16.41 -18.06 15.54
C GLN A 116 17.22 -19.02 16.41
N ARG A 117 18.34 -18.57 17.00
CA ARG A 117 19.11 -19.39 17.96
C ARG A 117 18.27 -19.72 19.20
N TYR A 118 17.50 -18.79 19.75
CA TYR A 118 16.59 -19.08 20.85
C TYR A 118 15.50 -20.08 20.44
N LEU A 119 14.81 -19.84 19.32
CA LEU A 119 13.70 -20.68 18.88
C LEU A 119 14.14 -22.11 18.55
N VAL A 120 15.27 -22.28 17.86
CA VAL A 120 15.81 -23.59 17.46
C VAL A 120 16.38 -24.40 18.65
N ASN A 121 17.03 -23.75 19.62
CA ASN A 121 17.75 -24.45 20.69
C ASN A 121 17.02 -24.48 22.04
N ASN A 122 16.09 -23.55 22.31
CA ASN A 122 15.43 -23.40 23.61
C ASN A 122 13.93 -23.69 23.61
N THR A 123 13.30 -23.94 22.45
CA THR A 123 11.92 -24.46 22.38
C THR A 123 11.90 -25.98 22.22
N ARG A 124 10.82 -26.63 22.67
CA ARG A 124 10.69 -28.11 22.72
C ARG A 124 10.83 -28.80 21.36
N LEU A 125 10.43 -28.15 20.28
CA LEU A 125 10.43 -28.70 18.92
C LEU A 125 11.47 -28.03 18.01
N GLY A 126 12.11 -26.93 18.43
CA GLY A 126 13.14 -26.24 17.65
C GLY A 126 12.64 -25.72 16.30
N ILE A 127 11.40 -25.22 16.25
CA ILE A 127 10.77 -24.72 15.02
C ILE A 127 11.27 -23.29 14.75
N PRO A 128 11.92 -23.01 13.61
CA PRO A 128 12.34 -21.66 13.24
C PRO A 128 11.15 -20.71 13.09
N MET A 129 11.35 -19.41 13.33
CA MET A 129 10.40 -18.38 12.90
C MET A 129 10.54 -18.10 11.40
N LEU A 130 9.47 -17.60 10.80
CA LEU A 130 9.49 -16.90 9.51
C LEU A 130 9.58 -15.40 9.81
N VAL A 131 10.55 -14.69 9.24
CA VAL A 131 10.68 -13.23 9.42
C VAL A 131 10.05 -12.57 8.21
N PHE A 132 9.09 -11.68 8.44
CA PHE A 132 8.34 -11.01 7.39
C PHE A 132 8.58 -9.50 7.43
N ASP A 133 8.34 -8.82 6.31
CA ASP A 133 8.46 -7.36 6.24
C ASP A 133 7.63 -6.74 5.09
N GLU A 134 7.50 -5.42 5.11
CA GLU A 134 6.85 -4.65 4.04
C GLU A 134 7.83 -4.35 2.89
N ALA A 135 7.36 -4.45 1.65
CA ALA A 135 8.24 -4.52 0.47
C ALA A 135 7.67 -4.00 -0.87
N LEU A 136 6.66 -3.13 -0.87
CA LEU A 136 5.87 -2.79 -2.07
C LEU A 136 6.71 -2.31 -3.26
N HIS A 137 7.66 -1.39 -3.01
CA HIS A 137 8.56 -0.81 -4.01
C HIS A 137 10.02 -0.75 -3.50
N GLY A 138 10.38 -1.67 -2.62
CA GLY A 138 11.58 -1.61 -1.78
C GLY A 138 11.23 -1.98 -0.34
N LEU A 139 12.20 -2.44 0.45
CA LEU A 139 11.95 -2.76 1.86
C LEU A 139 11.80 -1.51 2.71
N VAL A 140 10.92 -1.55 3.72
CA VAL A 140 10.69 -0.45 4.69
C VAL A 140 11.81 -0.37 5.74
N ARG A 141 13.06 -0.27 5.28
CA ARG A 141 14.28 -0.37 6.09
C ARG A 141 15.34 0.65 5.69
N LYS A 142 16.35 0.81 6.55
CA LYS A 142 17.55 1.59 6.22
C LYS A 142 18.42 0.85 5.23
N ASN A 143 19.09 1.61 4.35
CA ASN A 143 20.02 1.09 3.34
C ASN A 143 19.37 -0.02 2.47
N ALA A 144 18.06 0.12 2.21
CA ALA A 144 17.33 -0.67 1.22
C ALA A 144 17.03 0.24 0.02
N THR A 145 16.99 -0.34 -1.19
CA THR A 145 16.71 0.44 -2.41
C THR A 145 15.24 0.83 -2.44
N ALA A 146 14.96 2.12 -2.65
CA ALA A 146 13.59 2.61 -2.87
C ALA A 146 13.36 2.91 -4.37
N PHE A 147 12.62 2.05 -5.04
CA PHE A 147 12.18 2.24 -6.42
C PHE A 147 11.03 3.27 -6.49
N PRO A 148 10.60 3.71 -7.68
CA PRO A 148 9.32 4.39 -7.82
C PRO A 148 8.20 3.57 -7.19
N GLN A 149 7.21 4.25 -6.63
CA GLN A 149 6.04 3.61 -6.02
C GLN A 149 5.28 2.75 -7.05
N SER A 150 4.59 1.70 -6.61
CA SER A 150 3.96 0.65 -7.43
C SER A 150 3.19 1.16 -8.65
N ILE A 151 2.38 2.22 -8.49
CA ILE A 151 1.62 2.80 -9.60
C ILE A 151 2.51 3.41 -10.70
N GLY A 152 3.64 4.01 -10.33
CA GLY A 152 4.66 4.46 -11.28
C GLY A 152 5.38 3.28 -11.94
N LEU A 153 5.59 2.18 -11.22
CA LEU A 153 6.12 0.96 -11.83
C LEU A 153 5.14 0.36 -12.85
N ALA A 154 3.83 0.40 -12.59
CA ALA A 154 2.81 0.04 -13.57
C ALA A 154 2.83 0.96 -14.80
N ALA A 155 3.05 2.27 -14.60
CA ALA A 155 3.19 3.24 -15.68
C ALA A 155 4.37 2.99 -16.65
N THR A 156 5.32 2.11 -16.29
CA THR A 156 6.36 1.65 -17.22
C THR A 156 5.83 0.76 -18.34
N PHE A 157 4.74 0.01 -18.10
CA PHE A 157 4.29 -1.09 -18.96
C PHE A 157 5.45 -2.05 -19.36
N ASP A 158 6.38 -2.34 -18.43
CA ASP A 158 7.47 -3.31 -18.61
C ASP A 158 7.46 -4.40 -17.52
N THR A 159 7.09 -5.63 -17.90
CA THR A 159 7.13 -6.79 -16.98
C THR A 159 8.56 -7.24 -16.64
N LEU A 160 9.56 -6.88 -17.45
CA LEU A 160 10.96 -7.21 -17.18
C LEU A 160 11.52 -6.36 -16.03
N ILE A 161 11.16 -5.06 -15.97
CA ILE A 161 11.60 -4.21 -14.84
C ILE A 161 10.95 -4.65 -13.53
N MET A 162 9.68 -5.08 -13.54
CA MET A 162 9.02 -5.68 -12.37
C MET A 162 9.76 -6.92 -11.86
N ALA A 163 10.23 -7.79 -12.77
CA ALA A 163 11.01 -8.97 -12.40
C ALA A 163 12.42 -8.63 -11.88
N GLN A 164 13.07 -7.59 -12.42
CA GLN A 164 14.37 -7.10 -11.93
C GLN A 164 14.25 -6.48 -10.53
N ILE A 165 13.20 -5.68 -10.29
CA ILE A 165 12.89 -5.06 -9.00
C ILE A 165 12.56 -6.13 -7.95
N GLY A 166 11.65 -7.07 -8.26
CA GLY A 166 11.30 -8.18 -7.37
C GLY A 166 12.53 -9.02 -6.98
N LYS A 167 13.43 -9.32 -7.92
CA LYS A 167 14.69 -10.01 -7.61
C LYS A 167 15.62 -9.20 -6.70
N ARG A 168 15.72 -7.87 -6.87
CA ARG A 168 16.52 -7.01 -5.98
C ARG A 168 15.94 -6.97 -4.56
N ILE A 169 14.61 -6.84 -4.44
CA ILE A 169 13.90 -6.86 -3.16
C ILE A 169 14.13 -8.20 -2.45
N ALA A 170 14.01 -9.32 -3.16
CA ALA A 170 14.27 -10.64 -2.59
C ALA A 170 15.74 -10.83 -2.14
N TYR A 171 16.72 -10.29 -2.88
CA TYR A 171 18.11 -10.26 -2.43
C TYR A 171 18.29 -9.45 -1.13
N GLU A 172 17.78 -8.22 -1.09
CA GLU A 172 17.90 -7.34 0.08
C GLU A 172 17.18 -7.92 1.31
N ALA A 173 16.07 -8.64 1.11
CA ALA A 173 15.35 -9.38 2.14
C ALA A 173 16.18 -10.59 2.63
N LYS A 174 16.78 -11.35 1.71
CA LYS A 174 17.53 -12.57 2.03
C LYS A 174 18.71 -12.30 2.94
N VAL A 175 19.52 -11.26 2.66
CA VAL A 175 20.68 -10.88 3.50
C VAL A 175 20.26 -10.34 4.87
N ARG A 176 19.07 -9.73 4.98
CA ARG A 176 18.48 -9.27 6.26
C ARG A 176 17.93 -10.40 7.12
N GLY A 177 17.71 -11.59 6.57
CA GLY A 177 17.03 -12.69 7.27
C GLY A 177 15.51 -12.72 7.06
N ILE A 178 14.96 -11.76 6.32
CA ILE A 178 13.55 -11.73 5.90
C ILE A 178 13.32 -12.89 4.89
N ARG A 179 12.17 -13.55 4.98
CA ARG A 179 11.79 -14.74 4.20
C ARG A 179 10.33 -14.75 3.74
N ASP A 180 9.57 -13.71 4.06
CA ASP A 180 8.23 -13.41 3.55
C ASP A 180 8.14 -11.89 3.36
N VAL A 181 7.40 -11.43 2.36
CA VAL A 181 7.17 -10.00 2.11
C VAL A 181 5.70 -9.70 1.84
N LEU A 182 5.18 -8.68 2.53
CA LEU A 182 3.77 -8.27 2.53
C LEU A 182 3.42 -7.41 1.30
N ALA A 183 3.76 -7.92 0.12
CA ALA A 183 3.67 -7.24 -1.17
C ALA A 183 3.32 -8.26 -2.26
N PRO A 184 2.83 -7.84 -3.45
CA PRO A 184 2.39 -6.49 -3.82
C PRO A 184 0.92 -6.21 -3.46
N VAL A 185 0.48 -4.95 -3.53
CA VAL A 185 -0.96 -4.64 -3.57
C VAL A 185 -1.48 -4.83 -4.99
N ILE A 186 -2.43 -5.75 -5.16
CA ILE A 186 -3.05 -6.09 -6.46
C ILE A 186 -4.58 -5.93 -6.43
N ASN A 187 -5.06 -5.00 -5.59
CA ASN A 187 -6.38 -4.42 -5.69
C ASN A 187 -6.46 -3.47 -6.91
N MET A 188 -7.67 -3.20 -7.40
CA MET A 188 -7.90 -2.30 -8.55
C MET A 188 -8.10 -0.86 -8.08
N ALA A 189 -7.51 0.10 -8.79
CA ALA A 189 -7.69 1.54 -8.54
C ALA A 189 -8.93 2.12 -9.28
N GLU A 190 -10.12 1.52 -9.09
CA GLU A 190 -11.34 1.93 -9.79
C GLU A 190 -11.89 3.31 -9.37
N ASP A 191 -11.52 3.76 -8.16
CA ASP A 191 -11.90 5.06 -7.62
C ASP A 191 -10.65 5.77 -7.09
N VAL A 192 -10.18 6.76 -7.85
CA VAL A 192 -8.93 7.49 -7.61
C VAL A 192 -8.95 8.40 -6.37
N ARG A 193 -10.08 8.45 -5.64
CA ARG A 193 -10.15 9.05 -4.29
C ARG A 193 -9.48 8.19 -3.22
N TRP A 194 -9.42 6.86 -3.42
CA TRP A 194 -8.84 5.92 -2.46
C TRP A 194 -7.37 6.26 -2.17
N GLY A 195 -7.04 6.36 -0.89
CA GLY A 195 -5.70 6.80 -0.46
C GLY A 195 -4.58 5.86 -0.91
N ARG A 196 -4.85 4.56 -1.05
CA ARG A 196 -3.84 3.53 -1.37
C ARG A 196 -3.67 3.24 -2.86
N VAL A 197 -4.26 4.05 -3.75
CA VAL A 197 -4.06 3.90 -5.21
C VAL A 197 -2.59 3.88 -5.60
N GLU A 198 -1.75 4.61 -4.86
CA GLU A 198 -0.30 4.60 -5.02
C GLU A 198 0.31 3.18 -4.96
N GLU A 199 -0.21 2.33 -4.09
CA GLU A 199 0.33 0.99 -3.81
C GLU A 199 -0.01 -0.04 -4.91
N THR A 200 -0.98 0.29 -5.78
CA THR A 200 -1.56 -0.61 -6.79
C THR A 200 -0.79 -0.63 -8.12
N TYR A 201 -1.26 -1.46 -9.08
CA TYR A 201 -0.86 -1.38 -10.48
C TYR A 201 -1.95 -0.78 -11.41
N GLY A 202 -2.91 -0.04 -10.84
CA GLY A 202 -3.89 0.76 -11.59
C GLY A 202 -5.28 0.16 -11.71
N GLU A 203 -6.05 0.64 -12.69
CA GLU A 203 -7.48 0.27 -12.88
C GLU A 203 -7.70 -0.96 -13.76
N ASP A 204 -6.65 -1.45 -14.45
CA ASP A 204 -6.78 -2.52 -15.44
C ASP A 204 -6.45 -3.93 -14.89
N PRO A 205 -7.37 -4.90 -15.03
CA PRO A 205 -7.14 -6.27 -14.59
C PRO A 205 -6.03 -7.01 -15.36
N TYR A 206 -5.79 -6.69 -16.64
CA TYR A 206 -4.73 -7.34 -17.42
C TYR A 206 -3.34 -6.83 -17.02
N LEU A 207 -3.17 -5.51 -16.97
CA LEU A 207 -1.94 -4.84 -16.52
C LEU A 207 -1.56 -5.31 -15.12
N THR A 208 -2.51 -5.25 -14.17
CA THR A 208 -2.27 -5.72 -12.80
C THR A 208 -1.95 -7.22 -12.75
N LYS A 209 -2.64 -8.06 -13.55
CA LYS A 209 -2.34 -9.50 -13.66
C LYS A 209 -0.90 -9.74 -14.12
N VAL A 210 -0.41 -9.06 -15.15
CA VAL A 210 0.94 -9.35 -15.71
C VAL A 210 2.07 -8.68 -14.91
N MET A 211 1.89 -7.45 -14.43
CA MET A 211 2.89 -6.74 -13.61
C MET A 211 3.04 -7.42 -12.24
N GLY A 212 1.93 -7.76 -11.59
CA GLY A 212 1.93 -8.51 -10.33
C GLY A 212 2.49 -9.93 -10.48
N ALA A 213 2.12 -10.66 -11.53
CA ALA A 213 2.68 -11.99 -11.78
C ALA A 213 4.19 -11.95 -12.04
N ALA A 214 4.73 -10.92 -12.70
CA ALA A 214 6.16 -10.75 -12.90
C ALA A 214 6.92 -10.49 -11.59
N PHE A 215 6.41 -9.57 -10.77
CA PHE A 215 6.96 -9.24 -9.44
C PHE A 215 6.95 -10.45 -8.50
N MET A 216 5.79 -11.10 -8.32
CA MET A 216 5.62 -12.26 -7.43
C MET A 216 6.51 -13.44 -7.82
N ASN A 217 6.58 -13.75 -9.12
CA ASN A 217 7.36 -14.87 -9.66
C ASN A 217 8.89 -14.65 -9.47
N ALA A 218 9.36 -13.40 -9.54
CA ALA A 218 10.77 -13.09 -9.28
C ALA A 218 11.16 -13.27 -7.81
N ILE A 219 10.26 -12.96 -6.88
CA ILE A 219 10.50 -13.10 -5.43
C ILE A 219 10.44 -14.57 -4.99
N GLU A 220 9.40 -15.31 -5.40
CA GLU A 220 9.25 -16.74 -5.05
C GLU A 220 10.39 -17.60 -5.61
N LYS A 221 10.90 -17.30 -6.81
CA LYS A 221 12.08 -17.97 -7.39
C LYS A 221 13.38 -17.77 -6.61
N GLU A 222 13.52 -16.68 -5.88
CA GLU A 222 14.65 -16.46 -4.98
C GLU A 222 14.48 -17.19 -3.62
N ASN A 223 13.39 -17.93 -3.44
CA ASN A 223 12.97 -18.58 -2.21
C ASN A 223 12.73 -17.60 -1.04
N VAL A 224 11.95 -16.55 -1.33
CA VAL A 224 11.27 -15.68 -0.36
C VAL A 224 9.78 -15.83 -0.64
N VAL A 225 8.95 -16.00 0.39
CA VAL A 225 7.49 -16.02 0.23
C VAL A 225 7.01 -14.63 -0.19
N VAL A 226 6.06 -14.57 -1.12
CA VAL A 226 5.40 -13.32 -1.49
C VAL A 226 3.94 -13.38 -1.05
N THR A 227 3.49 -12.34 -0.36
CA THR A 227 2.14 -12.22 0.21
C THR A 227 1.38 -11.10 -0.51
N PRO A 228 0.80 -11.36 -1.71
CA PRO A 228 -0.06 -10.39 -2.37
C PRO A 228 -1.27 -10.05 -1.51
N LYS A 229 -1.64 -8.77 -1.53
CA LYS A 229 -2.69 -8.21 -0.68
C LYS A 229 -3.58 -7.22 -1.45
N HIS A 230 -4.80 -6.91 -1.00
CA HIS A 230 -5.53 -7.51 0.12
C HIS A 230 -6.75 -8.25 -0.44
N LEU A 231 -6.92 -9.53 -0.12
CA LEU A 231 -7.97 -10.41 -0.65
C LEU A 231 -9.30 -10.20 0.09
N ILE A 232 -10.33 -9.54 -0.46
CA ILE A 232 -10.43 -8.96 -1.81
C ILE A 232 -11.06 -7.55 -1.77
N ALA A 233 -10.58 -6.71 -2.69
CA ALA A 233 -11.08 -5.35 -2.97
C ALA A 233 -11.22 -4.50 -1.69
N ASN A 234 -10.08 -4.09 -1.12
CA ASN A 234 -9.99 -3.22 0.06
C ASN A 234 -10.34 -1.74 -0.24
N VAL A 235 -11.26 -1.51 -1.17
CA VAL A 235 -11.80 -0.21 -1.56
C VAL A 235 -13.28 -0.38 -1.89
N GLY A 236 -14.12 0.44 -1.27
CA GLY A 236 -15.56 0.44 -1.48
C GLY A 236 -16.08 1.79 -1.99
N ASP A 237 -17.39 1.97 -1.91
CA ASP A 237 -18.08 3.10 -2.53
C ASP A 237 -17.58 4.47 -2.02
N GLY A 238 -17.42 5.41 -2.95
CA GLY A 238 -16.83 6.73 -2.68
C GLY A 238 -15.31 6.74 -2.55
N GLY A 239 -14.63 5.66 -2.99
CA GLY A 239 -13.17 5.53 -2.94
C GLY A 239 -12.67 5.48 -1.51
N ARG A 240 -13.31 4.65 -0.68
CA ARG A 240 -13.03 4.54 0.75
C ARG A 240 -12.20 3.31 1.08
N ASP A 241 -11.07 3.53 1.74
CA ASP A 241 -10.17 2.48 2.17
C ASP A 241 -10.86 1.51 3.13
N SER A 242 -10.65 0.21 2.92
CA SER A 242 -11.24 -0.87 3.73
C SER A 242 -12.78 -0.89 3.81
N TYR A 243 -13.49 -0.14 2.96
CA TYR A 243 -14.94 -0.01 3.04
C TYR A 243 -15.68 -1.27 2.52
N PRO A 244 -16.83 -1.67 3.10
CA PRO A 244 -17.61 -2.83 2.65
C PRO A 244 -17.92 -2.87 1.16
N ILE A 245 -17.91 -4.07 0.58
CA ILE A 245 -18.22 -4.30 -0.84
C ILE A 245 -19.45 -5.20 -1.01
N GLN A 246 -20.29 -4.84 -1.99
CA GLN A 246 -21.50 -5.58 -2.40
C GLN A 246 -21.39 -5.88 -3.91
N LYS A 247 -20.39 -6.67 -4.29
CA LYS A 247 -19.99 -6.90 -5.69
C LYS A 247 -20.24 -8.36 -6.07
N THR A 248 -20.99 -8.57 -7.15
CA THR A 248 -21.36 -9.93 -7.62
C THR A 248 -20.14 -10.83 -7.90
N GLU A 249 -20.31 -12.15 -7.76
CA GLU A 249 -19.27 -13.14 -8.10
C GLU A 249 -18.74 -12.98 -9.54
N ARG A 250 -19.59 -12.57 -10.50
CA ARG A 250 -19.15 -12.19 -11.85
C ARG A 250 -18.11 -11.08 -11.81
N PHE A 251 -18.44 -9.97 -11.15
CA PHE A 251 -17.58 -8.78 -11.09
C PHE A 251 -16.26 -9.10 -10.40
N LEU A 252 -16.30 -9.81 -9.27
CA LEU A 252 -15.10 -10.27 -8.57
C LEU A 252 -14.22 -11.16 -9.48
N ARG A 253 -14.81 -12.10 -10.24
CA ARG A 253 -14.09 -12.97 -11.19
C ARG A 253 -13.58 -12.24 -12.45
N GLU A 254 -14.32 -11.28 -13.00
CA GLU A 254 -13.92 -10.50 -14.19
C GLU A 254 -12.85 -9.44 -13.87
N ILE A 255 -12.88 -8.82 -12.68
CA ILE A 255 -12.12 -7.60 -12.36
C ILE A 255 -11.02 -7.81 -11.31
N HIS A 256 -11.35 -8.23 -10.08
CA HIS A 256 -10.35 -8.24 -8.99
C HIS A 256 -9.57 -9.54 -8.83
N PHE A 257 -10.20 -10.69 -9.09
CA PHE A 257 -9.57 -12.01 -8.96
C PHE A 257 -8.45 -12.35 -9.96
N PRO A 258 -8.41 -11.87 -11.23
CA PRO A 258 -7.43 -12.32 -12.23
C PRO A 258 -5.96 -12.21 -11.80
N ALA A 259 -5.60 -11.21 -10.99
CA ALA A 259 -4.24 -11.05 -10.47
C ALA A 259 -3.91 -12.03 -9.33
N PHE A 260 -4.84 -12.25 -8.39
CA PHE A 260 -4.67 -13.23 -7.31
C PHE A 260 -4.64 -14.67 -7.85
N GLU A 261 -5.52 -15.00 -8.80
CA GLU A 261 -5.55 -16.30 -9.46
C GLU A 261 -4.26 -16.55 -10.26
N ALA A 262 -3.71 -15.54 -10.93
CA ALA A 262 -2.40 -15.64 -11.57
C ALA A 262 -1.25 -15.80 -10.55
N GLY A 263 -1.34 -15.18 -9.38
CA GLY A 263 -0.44 -15.44 -8.26
C GLY A 263 -0.42 -16.93 -7.88
N VAL A 264 -1.59 -17.51 -7.61
CA VAL A 264 -1.73 -18.93 -7.26
C VAL A 264 -1.30 -19.86 -8.40
N LYS A 265 -1.78 -19.64 -9.63
CA LYS A 265 -1.64 -20.58 -10.76
C LYS A 265 -0.40 -20.37 -11.64
N ARG A 266 0.30 -19.23 -11.55
CA ARG A 266 1.47 -18.89 -12.40
C ARG A 266 2.71 -18.48 -11.63
N ALA A 267 2.56 -17.70 -10.56
CA ALA A 267 3.69 -17.30 -9.71
C ALA A 267 4.04 -18.37 -8.65
N GLY A 268 3.04 -19.17 -8.23
CA GLY A 268 3.21 -20.22 -7.23
C GLY A 268 3.28 -19.70 -5.79
N ILE A 269 2.59 -18.59 -5.51
CA ILE A 269 2.65 -17.90 -4.22
C ILE A 269 2.38 -18.83 -3.04
N ARG A 270 3.14 -18.65 -1.95
CA ARG A 270 3.01 -19.45 -0.71
C ARG A 270 2.21 -18.77 0.40
N SER A 271 1.79 -17.52 0.19
CA SER A 271 0.96 -16.75 1.13
C SER A 271 -0.05 -15.86 0.39
N VAL A 272 -1.11 -15.43 1.08
CA VAL A 272 -2.07 -14.38 0.67
C VAL A 272 -2.58 -13.67 1.94
N MET A 273 -2.71 -12.34 1.92
CA MET A 273 -3.31 -11.57 3.02
C MET A 273 -4.79 -11.24 2.74
N THR A 274 -5.68 -11.45 3.72
CA THR A 274 -7.10 -11.05 3.63
C THR A 274 -7.28 -9.56 3.90
N SER A 275 -8.21 -8.90 3.21
CA SER A 275 -8.57 -7.49 3.43
C SER A 275 -9.32 -7.22 4.74
N TYR A 276 -9.42 -5.95 5.11
CA TYR A 276 -10.17 -5.48 6.29
C TYR A 276 -11.69 -5.41 6.07
N ASN A 277 -12.12 -5.16 4.82
CA ASN A 277 -13.53 -4.95 4.48
C ASN A 277 -14.39 -6.21 4.68
N SER A 278 -15.70 -6.02 4.64
CA SER A 278 -16.66 -7.12 4.43
C SER A 278 -17.00 -7.28 2.95
N VAL A 279 -17.32 -8.51 2.58
CA VAL A 279 -17.77 -8.95 1.25
C VAL A 279 -19.16 -9.55 1.44
N ASP A 280 -20.17 -8.92 0.84
CA ASP A 280 -21.59 -9.25 1.01
C ASP A 280 -21.98 -9.41 2.50
N GLY A 281 -21.52 -8.45 3.32
CA GLY A 281 -21.78 -8.39 4.77
C GLY A 281 -20.92 -9.31 5.65
N THR A 282 -20.16 -10.24 5.08
CA THR A 282 -19.24 -11.11 5.85
C THR A 282 -17.81 -10.56 5.80
N PRO A 283 -17.10 -10.35 6.94
CA PRO A 283 -15.70 -9.90 6.93
C PRO A 283 -14.81 -10.79 6.05
N ALA A 284 -13.96 -10.20 5.20
CA ALA A 284 -13.15 -10.96 4.24
C ALA A 284 -12.27 -12.02 4.94
N THR A 285 -11.74 -11.68 6.13
CA THR A 285 -10.92 -12.57 6.97
C THR A 285 -11.66 -13.80 7.54
N SER A 286 -13.00 -13.86 7.43
CA SER A 286 -13.83 -15.01 7.84
C SER A 286 -14.79 -15.51 6.75
N ASN A 287 -14.71 -14.99 5.53
CA ASN A 287 -15.62 -15.36 4.45
C ASN A 287 -15.26 -16.74 3.85
N TYR A 288 -16.10 -17.75 4.14
CA TYR A 288 -15.92 -19.13 3.69
C TYR A 288 -15.92 -19.32 2.17
N TRP A 289 -16.77 -18.56 1.46
CA TRP A 289 -16.84 -18.59 0.00
C TRP A 289 -15.55 -18.04 -0.64
N LEU A 290 -14.96 -17.00 -0.04
CA LEU A 290 -13.72 -16.40 -0.53
C LEU A 290 -12.49 -17.28 -0.20
N LEU A 291 -12.26 -17.57 1.09
CA LEU A 291 -11.01 -18.16 1.56
C LEU A 291 -10.95 -19.68 1.38
N THR A 292 -12.06 -20.38 1.62
CA THR A 292 -12.10 -21.84 1.49
C THR A 292 -12.54 -22.27 0.09
N LYS A 293 -13.75 -21.89 -0.36
CA LYS A 293 -14.26 -22.33 -1.67
C LYS A 293 -13.41 -21.78 -2.81
N THR A 294 -13.32 -20.46 -2.98
CA THR A 294 -12.66 -19.86 -4.15
C THR A 294 -11.13 -20.04 -4.11
N LEU A 295 -10.46 -19.53 -3.07
CA LEU A 295 -8.99 -19.58 -3.00
C LEU A 295 -8.43 -21.01 -2.84
N LYS A 296 -8.89 -21.77 -1.83
CA LYS A 296 -8.29 -23.07 -1.49
C LYS A 296 -8.81 -24.24 -2.33
N HIS A 297 -10.06 -24.21 -2.79
CA HIS A 297 -10.61 -25.25 -3.68
C HIS A 297 -10.57 -24.86 -5.16
N ASP A 298 -11.31 -23.82 -5.63
CA ASP A 298 -11.42 -23.48 -7.06
C ASP A 298 -10.07 -23.10 -7.71
N TRP A 299 -9.21 -22.36 -7.00
CA TRP A 299 -7.84 -22.06 -7.45
C TRP A 299 -6.80 -23.07 -6.96
N GLY A 300 -7.16 -23.91 -5.97
CA GLY A 300 -6.32 -24.98 -5.46
C GLY A 300 -5.17 -24.55 -4.52
N PHE A 301 -5.20 -23.34 -3.96
CA PHE A 301 -4.09 -22.76 -3.17
C PHE A 301 -3.56 -23.65 -2.04
N LYS A 302 -2.23 -23.88 -2.04
CA LYS A 302 -1.52 -24.77 -1.10
C LYS A 302 -0.75 -24.05 0.01
N GLY A 303 -0.55 -22.73 -0.13
CA GLY A 303 0.07 -21.88 0.87
C GLY A 303 -0.84 -21.62 2.08
N PHE A 304 -0.44 -20.65 2.91
CA PHE A 304 -1.19 -20.18 4.08
C PHE A 304 -1.87 -18.83 3.82
N VAL A 305 -2.99 -18.57 4.49
CA VAL A 305 -3.71 -17.29 4.44
C VAL A 305 -3.47 -16.54 5.74
N ILE A 306 -2.93 -15.31 5.66
CA ILE A 306 -2.76 -14.42 6.81
C ILE A 306 -3.87 -13.38 6.86
N SER A 307 -4.17 -12.85 8.05
CA SER A 307 -5.02 -11.67 8.17
C SER A 307 -4.19 -10.40 7.98
N ASP A 308 -4.85 -9.30 7.61
CA ASP A 308 -4.27 -7.98 7.85
C ASP A 308 -4.19 -7.69 9.36
N ALA A 309 -3.43 -6.66 9.74
CA ALA A 309 -3.07 -6.35 11.13
C ALA A 309 -4.30 -5.98 11.98
N GLY A 310 -4.73 -6.88 12.87
CA GLY A 310 -5.93 -6.64 13.69
C GLY A 310 -7.26 -7.03 13.02
N ALA A 311 -7.28 -7.44 11.73
CA ALA A 311 -8.52 -7.68 10.99
C ALA A 311 -9.47 -8.72 11.65
N VAL A 312 -8.92 -9.75 12.31
CA VAL A 312 -9.70 -10.75 13.08
C VAL A 312 -10.36 -10.12 14.32
N GLY A 313 -9.79 -9.06 14.89
CA GLY A 313 -10.44 -8.24 15.92
C GLY A 313 -11.55 -7.36 15.36
N GLY A 314 -11.42 -6.90 14.11
CA GLY A 314 -12.41 -6.07 13.42
C GLY A 314 -13.81 -6.70 13.33
N ALA A 315 -13.93 -8.03 13.30
CA ALA A 315 -15.23 -8.71 13.35
C ALA A 315 -15.98 -8.54 14.70
N ASN A 316 -15.29 -8.10 15.76
CA ASN A 316 -15.87 -7.73 17.05
C ASN A 316 -16.10 -6.21 17.13
N VAL A 317 -15.06 -5.41 16.84
CA VAL A 317 -15.04 -3.96 17.16
C VAL A 317 -15.38 -3.02 15.99
N LEU A 318 -15.46 -3.52 14.75
CA LEU A 318 -15.82 -2.74 13.56
C LEU A 318 -17.11 -3.27 12.91
N HIS A 319 -17.11 -4.53 12.49
CA HIS A 319 -18.21 -5.15 11.74
C HIS A 319 -19.37 -5.62 12.63
N ASN A 320 -19.17 -5.75 13.94
CA ASN A 320 -20.16 -6.23 14.91
C ASN A 320 -20.77 -7.62 14.58
N THR A 321 -20.06 -8.46 13.81
CA THR A 321 -20.49 -9.81 13.40
C THR A 321 -20.12 -10.92 14.40
N SER A 322 -19.51 -10.56 15.52
CA SER A 322 -19.11 -11.47 16.60
C SER A 322 -19.23 -10.76 17.96
N LYS A 323 -19.53 -11.51 19.03
CA LYS A 323 -19.75 -10.94 20.37
C LYS A 323 -18.47 -10.73 21.20
N ASN A 324 -17.35 -11.28 20.74
CA ASN A 324 -16.02 -11.19 21.35
C ASN A 324 -14.95 -11.80 20.42
N TYR A 325 -13.67 -11.54 20.74
CA TYR A 325 -12.52 -12.07 20.00
C TYR A 325 -12.45 -13.59 19.92
N ALA A 326 -12.98 -14.32 20.90
CA ALA A 326 -13.05 -15.79 20.85
C ALA A 326 -14.01 -16.26 19.74
N GLN A 327 -15.16 -15.59 19.56
CA GLN A 327 -16.06 -15.88 18.45
C GLN A 327 -15.48 -15.43 17.11
N SER A 328 -14.78 -14.29 17.02
CA SER A 328 -14.18 -13.86 15.75
C SER A 328 -13.03 -14.79 15.31
N THR A 329 -12.21 -15.25 16.25
CA THR A 329 -11.21 -16.31 16.03
C THR A 329 -11.84 -17.55 15.41
N LEU A 330 -12.92 -18.05 16.03
CA LEU A 330 -13.64 -19.24 15.56
C LEU A 330 -14.22 -19.05 14.16
N GLN A 331 -14.81 -17.88 13.88
CA GLN A 331 -15.31 -17.52 12.55
C GLN A 331 -14.20 -17.47 11.51
N ALA A 332 -13.07 -16.80 11.79
CA ALA A 332 -11.97 -16.65 10.85
C ALA A 332 -11.30 -17.98 10.50
N LEU A 333 -10.96 -18.78 11.52
CA LEU A 333 -10.34 -20.10 11.32
C LEU A 333 -11.26 -21.05 10.57
N ASN A 334 -12.57 -21.08 10.86
CA ASN A 334 -13.53 -21.92 10.13
C ASN A 334 -13.86 -21.38 8.73
N GLY A 335 -13.81 -20.06 8.51
CA GLY A 335 -13.92 -19.44 7.19
C GLY A 335 -12.77 -19.81 6.25
N GLY A 336 -11.58 -20.06 6.79
CA GLY A 336 -10.43 -20.56 6.04
C GLY A 336 -9.16 -19.76 6.24
N LEU A 337 -9.13 -18.79 7.14
CA LEU A 337 -7.88 -18.16 7.60
C LEU A 337 -6.94 -19.22 8.17
N ASP A 338 -5.62 -19.04 8.01
CA ASP A 338 -4.62 -19.87 8.67
C ASP A 338 -3.92 -19.11 9.81
N VAL A 339 -3.41 -17.90 9.56
CA VAL A 339 -2.60 -17.11 10.51
C VAL A 339 -3.31 -15.81 10.91
N ILE A 340 -3.33 -15.53 12.21
CA ILE A 340 -3.87 -14.30 12.80
C ILE A 340 -2.72 -13.30 13.00
N PHE A 341 -2.80 -12.14 12.35
CA PHE A 341 -1.89 -11.00 12.56
C PHE A 341 -2.49 -10.01 13.55
N GLN A 342 -1.71 -9.59 14.55
CA GLN A 342 -2.07 -8.60 15.58
C GLN A 342 -0.93 -7.59 15.78
N VAL A 343 -1.25 -6.39 16.27
CA VAL A 343 -0.27 -5.30 16.45
C VAL A 343 0.49 -5.34 17.78
N GLU A 344 0.07 -6.16 18.74
CA GLU A 344 0.71 -6.31 20.06
C GLU A 344 0.81 -7.79 20.48
N TYR A 345 1.90 -8.16 21.17
CA TYR A 345 2.11 -9.52 21.68
C TYR A 345 0.97 -9.97 22.61
N GLU A 346 0.57 -9.15 23.58
CA GLU A 346 -0.38 -9.51 24.64
C GLU A 346 -1.80 -9.82 24.12
N HIS A 347 -2.13 -9.40 22.89
CA HIS A 347 -3.37 -9.77 22.21
C HIS A 347 -3.54 -11.29 22.08
N TYR A 348 -2.48 -12.10 22.21
CA TYR A 348 -2.59 -13.57 22.20
C TYR A 348 -3.65 -14.09 23.19
N LYS A 349 -3.88 -13.38 24.30
CA LYS A 349 -4.89 -13.72 25.33
C LYS A 349 -6.32 -13.71 24.77
N LEU A 350 -6.60 -12.84 23.80
CA LEU A 350 -7.92 -12.62 23.20
C LEU A 350 -8.24 -13.72 22.17
N PHE A 351 -7.25 -14.15 21.39
CA PHE A 351 -7.43 -15.07 20.25
C PHE A 351 -7.07 -16.54 20.57
N LYS A 352 -6.33 -16.83 21.64
CA LYS A 352 -5.92 -18.22 21.99
C LYS A 352 -7.03 -19.16 22.48
N PRO A 353 -8.07 -18.76 23.25
CA PRO A 353 -8.98 -19.72 23.90
C PRO A 353 -9.64 -20.77 22.98
N PRO A 354 -10.15 -20.43 21.78
CA PRO A 354 -10.82 -21.40 20.89
C PRO A 354 -9.92 -22.52 20.33
N PHE A 355 -8.60 -22.36 20.42
CA PHE A 355 -7.62 -23.40 20.08
C PHE A 355 -7.41 -24.42 21.22
N LEU A 356 -7.84 -24.09 22.44
CA LEU A 356 -7.62 -24.88 23.65
C LEU A 356 -8.90 -25.52 24.19
N ASP A 357 -10.05 -24.86 24.03
CA ASP A 357 -11.36 -25.35 24.51
C ASP A 357 -12.03 -26.37 23.57
N GLY A 358 -11.52 -26.51 22.34
CA GLY A 358 -12.03 -27.45 21.32
C GLY A 358 -13.10 -26.88 20.38
N SER A 359 -13.42 -25.58 20.48
CA SER A 359 -14.40 -24.91 19.60
C SER A 359 -13.98 -24.94 18.13
N ILE A 360 -12.69 -24.76 17.83
CA ILE A 360 -12.16 -24.95 16.47
C ILE A 360 -11.90 -26.45 16.26
N PRO A 361 -12.46 -27.09 15.21
CA PRO A 361 -12.21 -28.51 14.93
C PRO A 361 -10.71 -28.79 14.79
N LYS A 362 -10.19 -29.81 15.50
CA LYS A 362 -8.76 -30.17 15.47
C LYS A 362 -8.20 -30.32 14.05
N ALA A 363 -8.97 -30.87 13.12
CA ALA A 363 -8.57 -31.02 11.71
C ALA A 363 -8.36 -29.67 10.99
N ARG A 364 -9.11 -28.62 11.36
CA ARG A 364 -8.95 -27.26 10.83
C ARG A 364 -7.65 -26.63 11.33
N ILE A 365 -7.34 -26.77 12.62
CA ILE A 365 -6.05 -26.35 13.20
C ILE A 365 -4.90 -27.11 12.55
N ASP A 366 -5.03 -28.44 12.38
CA ASP A 366 -3.99 -29.27 11.78
C ASP A 366 -3.70 -28.92 10.30
N ASP A 367 -4.70 -28.57 9.47
CA ASP A 367 -4.48 -28.06 8.09
C ASP A 367 -3.78 -26.70 8.09
N ALA A 368 -4.24 -25.74 8.91
CA ALA A 368 -3.64 -24.41 9.01
C ALA A 368 -2.16 -24.48 9.41
N VAL A 369 -1.83 -25.25 10.45
CA VAL A 369 -0.43 -25.47 10.88
C VAL A 369 0.35 -26.22 9.80
N SER A 370 -0.26 -27.16 9.08
CA SER A 370 0.40 -27.88 8.00
C SER A 370 0.84 -26.96 6.85
N ARG A 371 0.05 -25.93 6.52
CA ARG A 371 0.40 -24.92 5.49
C ARG A 371 1.59 -24.05 5.90
N VAL A 372 1.58 -23.55 7.13
CA VAL A 372 2.71 -22.77 7.69
C VAL A 372 3.99 -23.62 7.75
N LEU A 373 3.91 -24.83 8.30
CA LEU A 373 5.09 -25.70 8.42
C LEU A 373 5.63 -26.13 7.06
N ARG A 374 4.76 -26.40 6.07
CA ARG A 374 5.16 -26.64 4.68
C ARG A 374 6.02 -25.50 4.16
N ALA A 375 5.55 -24.26 4.23
CA ALA A 375 6.31 -23.10 3.76
C ALA A 375 7.66 -22.97 4.49
N LYS A 376 7.71 -23.21 5.81
CA LYS A 376 8.97 -23.20 6.58
C LYS A 376 9.96 -24.30 6.17
N PHE A 377 9.50 -25.47 5.73
CA PHE A 377 10.35 -26.52 5.14
C PHE A 377 10.78 -26.18 3.71
N GLU A 378 9.90 -25.59 2.88
CA GLU A 378 10.21 -25.18 1.50
C GLU A 378 11.20 -24.00 1.45
N LEU A 379 11.15 -23.10 2.44
CA LEU A 379 12.16 -22.08 2.71
C LEU A 379 13.49 -22.67 3.26
N GLY A 380 13.55 -23.97 3.56
CA GLY A 380 14.76 -24.65 4.07
C GLY A 380 15.19 -24.21 5.47
N LEU A 381 14.29 -23.62 6.28
CA LEU A 381 14.64 -22.99 7.56
C LEU A 381 15.07 -24.00 8.63
N PHE A 382 14.60 -25.25 8.55
CA PHE A 382 14.99 -26.30 9.51
C PHE A 382 16.44 -26.76 9.32
N GLU A 383 16.98 -26.58 8.12
CA GLU A 383 18.36 -26.87 7.74
C GLU A 383 19.24 -25.62 7.85
N ASN A 384 18.73 -24.46 7.45
CA ASN A 384 19.46 -23.18 7.37
C ASN A 384 18.69 -22.05 8.09
N PRO A 385 18.55 -22.09 9.43
CA PRO A 385 17.78 -21.09 10.20
C PRO A 385 18.48 -19.73 10.38
N TYR A 386 19.73 -19.57 9.90
CA TYR A 386 20.57 -18.40 10.17
C TYR A 386 20.99 -17.69 8.88
N VAL A 387 21.39 -16.42 8.98
CA VAL A 387 21.94 -15.62 7.88
C VAL A 387 23.38 -15.17 8.12
N SER A 388 24.08 -14.94 7.01
CA SER A 388 25.47 -14.48 6.98
C SER A 388 25.56 -12.99 7.31
N GLU A 389 25.97 -12.67 8.53
CA GLU A 389 26.19 -11.29 8.97
C GLU A 389 27.23 -10.56 8.11
N LYS A 390 28.19 -11.30 7.52
CA LYS A 390 29.16 -10.75 6.56
C LYS A 390 28.52 -10.31 5.24
N GLU A 391 27.54 -11.06 4.73
CA GLU A 391 26.78 -10.66 3.53
C GLU A 391 25.84 -9.49 3.84
N ALA A 392 25.23 -9.49 5.03
CA ALA A 392 24.43 -8.37 5.51
C ALA A 392 25.26 -7.08 5.61
N GLU A 393 26.47 -7.14 6.17
CA GLU A 393 27.42 -6.03 6.22
C GLU A 393 27.86 -5.58 4.82
N ALA A 394 28.24 -6.51 3.94
CA ALA A 394 28.64 -6.20 2.56
C ALA A 394 27.51 -5.55 1.74
N SER A 395 26.24 -5.87 2.01
CA SER A 395 25.10 -5.25 1.32
C SER A 395 24.91 -3.76 1.65
N LEU A 396 25.54 -3.24 2.72
CA LEU A 396 25.40 -1.83 3.13
C LEU A 396 26.07 -0.84 2.18
N THR A 397 27.01 -1.31 1.35
CA THR A 397 27.74 -0.50 0.35
C THR A 397 27.38 -0.87 -1.09
N ASP A 398 26.42 -1.76 -1.31
CA ASP A 398 26.03 -2.23 -2.64
C ASP A 398 25.06 -1.27 -3.34
N LEU A 399 25.64 -0.35 -4.12
CA LEU A 399 24.93 0.62 -4.95
C LEU A 399 24.46 0.07 -6.31
N SER A 400 24.61 -1.22 -6.61
CA SER A 400 24.34 -1.77 -7.96
C SER A 400 22.90 -1.54 -8.44
N ALA A 401 21.93 -1.46 -7.53
CA ALA A 401 20.52 -1.19 -7.85
C ALA A 401 20.22 0.27 -8.23
N LYS A 402 21.14 1.23 -8.01
CA LYS A 402 20.95 2.65 -8.39
C LYS A 402 20.59 2.82 -9.87
N ALA A 403 21.27 2.09 -10.75
CA ALA A 403 20.98 2.12 -12.19
C ALA A 403 19.56 1.63 -12.52
N LEU A 404 19.06 0.62 -11.79
CA LEU A 404 17.69 0.10 -11.94
C LEU A 404 16.64 1.07 -11.37
N ALA A 405 16.92 1.70 -10.22
CA ALA A 405 16.06 2.73 -9.64
C ALA A 405 15.91 3.93 -10.59
N LYS A 406 17.00 4.41 -11.19
CA LYS A 406 16.93 5.48 -12.19
C LYS A 406 16.19 5.04 -13.47
N LYS A 407 16.46 3.82 -13.98
CA LYS A 407 15.75 3.27 -15.16
C LYS A 407 14.23 3.24 -14.92
N SER A 408 13.79 2.69 -13.79
CA SER A 408 12.37 2.62 -13.44
C SER A 408 11.73 3.99 -13.26
N ALA A 409 12.44 4.96 -12.67
CA ALA A 409 11.95 6.34 -12.58
C ALA A 409 11.74 6.94 -13.98
N LEU A 410 12.78 6.95 -14.82
CA LEU A 410 12.70 7.44 -16.21
C LEU A 410 11.55 6.79 -17.00
N GLU A 411 11.46 5.46 -16.96
CA GLU A 411 10.49 4.71 -17.75
C GLU A 411 9.05 4.83 -17.23
N SER A 412 8.85 5.26 -15.97
CA SER A 412 7.53 5.53 -15.36
C SER A 412 6.92 6.87 -15.76
N PHE A 413 7.73 7.86 -16.15
CA PHE A 413 7.27 9.24 -16.26
C PHE A 413 6.34 9.44 -17.45
N VAL A 414 5.19 10.06 -17.18
CA VAL A 414 4.13 10.31 -18.16
C VAL A 414 4.07 11.79 -18.47
N LEU A 415 4.48 12.16 -19.68
CA LEU A 415 4.32 13.52 -20.19
C LEU A 415 2.84 13.72 -20.54
N LEU A 416 2.11 14.52 -19.76
CA LEU A 416 0.68 14.74 -19.94
C LEU A 416 0.38 15.92 -20.87
N LYS A 417 1.23 16.95 -20.87
CA LYS A 417 1.10 18.15 -21.71
C LYS A 417 2.47 18.68 -22.09
N ASN A 418 2.64 19.17 -23.32
CA ASN A 418 3.86 19.86 -23.78
C ASN A 418 3.56 20.88 -24.89
N ASN A 419 2.89 21.99 -24.54
CA ASN A 419 2.58 23.04 -25.51
C ASN A 419 3.86 23.71 -26.01
N GLN A 420 3.86 24.10 -27.30
CA GLN A 420 4.97 24.81 -27.97
C GLN A 420 6.34 24.09 -27.93
N ASN A 421 6.39 22.82 -27.51
CA ASN A 421 7.62 22.05 -27.28
C ASN A 421 8.55 22.70 -26.24
N VAL A 422 7.98 23.27 -25.15
CA VAL A 422 8.74 23.84 -24.02
C VAL A 422 9.67 22.80 -23.39
N LEU A 423 9.25 21.53 -23.33
CA LEU A 423 10.14 20.42 -23.01
C LEU A 423 10.65 19.71 -24.29
N PRO A 424 11.92 19.29 -24.33
CA PRO A 424 12.94 19.46 -23.27
C PRO A 424 13.61 20.85 -23.27
N LEU A 425 14.12 21.25 -22.11
CA LEU A 425 14.69 22.56 -21.77
C LEU A 425 16.05 22.83 -22.46
N LYS A 426 16.03 23.09 -23.77
CA LYS A 426 17.25 23.28 -24.59
C LYS A 426 17.95 24.64 -24.44
N GLN A 427 17.26 25.68 -23.98
CA GLN A 427 17.72 27.08 -24.10
C GLN A 427 17.65 27.90 -22.79
N ALA A 428 17.09 27.36 -21.72
CA ALA A 428 16.95 28.08 -20.45
C ALA A 428 18.33 28.30 -19.78
N LYS A 429 18.65 29.55 -19.45
CA LYS A 429 19.85 29.94 -18.69
C LYS A 429 19.53 30.26 -17.24
N ASN A 430 18.29 30.62 -16.94
CA ASN A 430 17.78 30.87 -15.60
C ASN A 430 16.55 29.98 -15.37
N ILE A 431 16.70 28.93 -14.57
CA ILE A 431 15.60 28.08 -14.12
C ILE A 431 15.19 28.54 -12.73
N LEU A 432 13.89 28.72 -12.50
CA LEU A 432 13.33 28.87 -11.16
C LEU A 432 12.55 27.60 -10.80
N VAL A 433 13.01 26.88 -9.79
CA VAL A 433 12.34 25.70 -9.24
C VAL A 433 11.52 26.13 -8.02
N LEU A 434 10.27 25.65 -7.91
CA LEU A 434 9.32 26.01 -6.87
C LEU A 434 8.63 24.77 -6.30
N GLY A 435 8.04 24.92 -5.10
CA GLY A 435 7.18 23.93 -4.47
C GLY A 435 7.92 22.97 -3.53
N GLN A 436 7.21 22.51 -2.50
CA GLN A 436 7.75 21.69 -1.41
C GLN A 436 8.42 20.39 -1.90
N ASP A 437 7.81 19.73 -2.89
CA ASP A 437 8.31 18.46 -3.43
C ASP A 437 9.64 18.59 -4.18
N ALA A 438 10.04 19.80 -4.57
CA ALA A 438 11.32 20.04 -5.23
C ALA A 438 12.51 19.58 -4.36
N VAL A 439 12.40 19.73 -3.03
CA VAL A 439 13.48 19.47 -2.07
C VAL A 439 13.26 18.24 -1.19
N GLU A 440 12.00 17.80 -1.03
CA GLU A 440 11.65 16.77 -0.03
C GLU A 440 12.06 15.34 -0.44
N ALA A 441 12.15 15.06 -1.75
CA ALA A 441 12.40 13.74 -2.33
C ALA A 441 11.47 12.66 -1.74
N ARG A 442 10.15 12.83 -1.85
CA ARG A 442 9.17 11.86 -1.35
C ARG A 442 9.24 10.54 -2.12
N LEU A 443 9.06 9.44 -1.39
CA LEU A 443 9.15 8.07 -1.90
C LEU A 443 7.79 7.34 -1.94
N GLY A 444 6.75 7.91 -1.33
CA GLY A 444 5.41 7.31 -1.21
C GLY A 444 5.14 6.66 0.16
N GLY A 445 3.97 6.08 0.32
CA GLY A 445 3.65 5.16 1.42
C GLY A 445 4.55 3.92 1.43
N TYR A 446 4.67 3.25 2.58
CA TYR A 446 5.50 2.04 2.75
C TYR A 446 6.95 2.17 2.23
N SER A 447 7.61 3.27 2.58
CA SER A 447 8.98 3.60 2.16
C SER A 447 10.04 3.39 3.24
N GLY A 448 11.17 2.78 2.86
CA GLY A 448 12.43 2.87 3.60
C GLY A 448 13.11 4.24 3.46
N THR A 449 14.37 4.36 3.87
CA THR A 449 15.12 5.64 3.70
C THR A 449 15.59 5.90 2.27
N GLY A 450 15.58 4.87 1.41
CA GLY A 450 16.42 4.79 0.21
C GLY A 450 17.93 4.77 0.56
N ILE A 451 18.76 4.65 -0.47
CA ILE A 451 20.23 4.68 -0.37
C ILE A 451 20.76 6.03 -0.87
N GLY A 452 20.54 7.09 -0.08
CA GLY A 452 20.91 8.45 -0.49
C GLY A 452 20.02 8.94 -1.63
N LYS A 453 18.79 9.30 -1.29
CA LYS A 453 17.77 9.80 -2.22
C LYS A 453 18.11 11.19 -2.76
N ILE A 454 17.82 11.45 -4.02
CA ILE A 454 18.16 12.69 -4.73
C ILE A 454 16.89 13.52 -4.96
N SER A 455 16.88 14.78 -4.53
CA SER A 455 15.76 15.70 -4.70
C SER A 455 15.65 16.19 -6.15
N ILE A 456 14.45 16.62 -6.57
CA ILE A 456 14.22 17.20 -7.90
C ILE A 456 15.12 18.41 -8.12
N LEU A 457 15.24 19.28 -7.11
CA LEU A 457 16.12 20.46 -7.16
C LEU A 457 17.59 20.06 -7.33
N ASP A 458 18.06 19.06 -6.59
CA ASP A 458 19.48 18.68 -6.63
C ASP A 458 19.83 17.90 -7.89
N GLY A 459 18.93 17.07 -8.41
CA GLY A 459 19.06 16.47 -9.74
C GLY A 459 19.13 17.52 -10.85
N ILE A 460 18.23 18.53 -10.83
CA ILE A 460 18.24 19.63 -11.80
C ILE A 460 19.55 20.43 -11.69
N LYS A 461 20.05 20.73 -10.48
CA LYS A 461 21.36 21.37 -10.28
C LYS A 461 22.53 20.51 -10.80
N SER A 462 22.54 19.21 -10.51
CA SER A 462 23.62 18.30 -10.90
C SER A 462 23.68 18.04 -12.41
N ARG A 463 22.56 18.21 -13.12
CA ARG A 463 22.49 18.10 -14.57
C ARG A 463 22.66 19.44 -15.29
N ALA A 464 22.35 20.56 -14.65
CA ALA A 464 22.62 21.89 -15.18
C ALA A 464 24.14 22.08 -15.38
N SER A 465 24.56 22.62 -16.52
CA SER A 465 25.93 23.09 -16.71
C SER A 465 26.17 24.39 -15.94
N ASP A 466 27.43 24.76 -15.67
CA ASP A 466 27.81 26.02 -15.00
C ASP A 466 27.24 27.30 -15.65
N LEU A 467 26.79 27.22 -16.91
CA LEU A 467 26.13 28.28 -17.67
C LEU A 467 24.61 28.41 -17.41
N VAL A 468 24.02 27.54 -16.60
CA VAL A 468 22.57 27.48 -16.30
C VAL A 468 22.35 27.68 -14.80
N LYS A 469 21.84 28.86 -14.43
CA LYS A 469 21.54 29.24 -13.06
C LYS A 469 20.22 28.60 -12.60
N VAL A 470 20.32 27.62 -11.69
CA VAL A 470 19.16 27.00 -11.03
C VAL A 470 18.89 27.71 -9.70
N ASN A 471 17.75 28.38 -9.59
CA ASN A 471 17.29 29.09 -8.39
C ASN A 471 16.15 28.28 -7.73
N TYR A 472 15.96 28.44 -6.42
CA TYR A 472 14.84 27.83 -5.69
C TYR A 472 14.14 28.86 -4.79
N ALA A 473 12.82 28.76 -4.68
CA ALA A 473 12.04 29.33 -3.60
C ALA A 473 10.89 28.37 -3.22
N GLN A 474 10.39 28.45 -1.99
CA GLN A 474 9.34 27.55 -1.52
C GLN A 474 8.04 27.74 -2.34
N GLY A 475 7.55 28.98 -2.44
CA GLY A 475 6.30 29.34 -3.15
C GLY A 475 5.01 28.85 -2.47
N SER A 476 4.93 27.56 -2.19
CA SER A 476 3.75 26.86 -1.68
C SER A 476 4.13 25.68 -0.78
N PHE A 477 3.23 25.30 0.13
CA PHE A 477 3.24 24.04 0.87
C PHE A 477 2.07 23.16 0.41
N ARG A 478 2.20 21.84 0.49
CA ARG A 478 1.07 20.91 0.24
C ARG A 478 -0.05 21.07 1.27
N GLU A 479 0.28 21.42 2.51
CA GLU A 479 -0.69 21.62 3.59
C GLU A 479 -0.42 22.91 4.36
N SER A 480 -1.40 23.82 4.37
CA SER A 480 -1.34 25.09 5.09
C SER A 480 -1.61 24.88 6.59
N LYS A 481 -0.58 24.89 7.44
CA LYS A 481 -0.79 24.85 8.90
C LYS A 481 -1.27 26.22 9.41
N LYS A 482 -2.57 26.53 9.28
CA LYS A 482 -3.18 27.80 9.71
C LYS A 482 -3.44 27.91 11.22
N TYR A 483 -3.52 26.76 11.90
CA TYR A 483 -3.76 26.67 13.35
C TYR A 483 -2.94 25.55 13.98
N THR A 484 -2.84 25.56 15.31
CA THR A 484 -2.28 24.48 16.13
C THR A 484 -3.19 24.21 17.33
N VAL A 485 -3.20 22.95 17.80
CA VAL A 485 -3.84 22.59 19.08
C VAL A 485 -3.17 23.37 20.22
N ILE A 486 -3.97 23.81 21.18
CA ILE A 486 -3.47 24.55 22.35
C ILE A 486 -2.86 23.56 23.35
N ASP A 487 -1.55 23.66 23.56
CA ASP A 487 -0.85 22.79 24.50
C ASP A 487 -1.18 23.09 25.98
N SER A 488 -1.08 22.05 26.79
CA SER A 488 -1.14 22.00 28.25
C SER A 488 -0.25 23.00 29.00
N THR A 489 0.78 23.59 28.38
CA THR A 489 1.56 24.68 28.98
C THR A 489 0.86 26.04 28.94
N PHE A 490 -0.18 26.20 28.12
CA PHE A 490 -1.01 27.40 28.02
C PHE A 490 -2.36 27.26 28.74
N LEU A 491 -2.68 26.07 29.28
CA LEU A 491 -3.97 25.73 29.90
C LEU A 491 -3.80 25.34 31.37
N SER A 492 -4.64 25.89 32.25
CA SER A 492 -4.62 25.58 33.69
C SER A 492 -6.01 25.43 34.30
N SER A 493 -6.10 24.64 35.37
CA SER A 493 -7.30 24.40 36.16
C SER A 493 -6.95 24.32 37.64
N LYS A 494 -7.97 24.26 38.51
CA LYS A 494 -7.79 24.00 39.95
C LYS A 494 -7.06 22.69 40.26
N ASN A 495 -6.99 21.77 39.29
CA ASN A 495 -6.40 20.44 39.42
C ASN A 495 -5.02 20.33 38.72
N GLY A 496 -4.47 21.42 38.18
CA GLY A 496 -3.17 21.46 37.50
C GLY A 496 -3.26 21.84 36.02
N LYS A 497 -2.26 21.42 35.23
CA LYS A 497 -2.17 21.72 33.78
C LYS A 497 -3.30 21.03 32.99
N GLY A 498 -3.89 21.76 32.05
CA GLY A 498 -5.10 21.35 31.33
C GLY A 498 -6.39 21.91 31.94
N LEU A 499 -7.53 21.48 31.42
CA LEU A 499 -8.86 21.92 31.81
C LEU A 499 -9.59 20.83 32.60
N THR A 500 -10.45 21.21 33.55
CA THR A 500 -11.33 20.26 34.24
C THR A 500 -12.49 19.89 33.30
N GLY A 501 -12.52 18.65 32.82
CA GLY A 501 -13.61 18.09 32.03
C GLY A 501 -14.69 17.43 32.89
N GLU A 502 -15.92 17.91 32.79
CA GLU A 502 -17.13 17.30 33.33
C GLU A 502 -17.87 16.56 32.20
N TYR A 503 -18.18 15.28 32.37
CA TYR A 503 -18.79 14.43 31.36
C TYR A 503 -20.19 13.97 31.79
N PHE A 504 -21.18 14.10 30.91
CA PHE A 504 -22.61 13.86 31.18
C PHE A 504 -23.16 12.79 30.24
N ASN A 505 -24.05 11.93 30.74
CA ASN A 505 -24.78 10.92 29.97
C ASN A 505 -26.06 11.48 29.32
N THR A 506 -26.01 12.76 28.93
CA THR A 506 -27.07 13.56 28.32
C THR A 506 -26.42 14.48 27.28
N THR A 507 -27.15 14.93 26.26
CA THR A 507 -26.59 15.78 25.17
C THR A 507 -26.75 17.28 25.43
N ASP A 508 -27.29 17.68 26.58
CA ASP A 508 -27.66 19.05 26.95
C ASP A 508 -26.92 19.59 28.19
N LEU A 509 -25.92 18.85 28.71
CA LEU A 509 -25.19 19.12 29.95
C LEU A 509 -26.07 19.12 31.22
N SER A 510 -27.25 18.50 31.17
CA SER A 510 -28.14 18.35 32.33
C SER A 510 -27.72 17.20 33.26
N GLY A 511 -28.21 17.24 34.49
CA GLY A 511 -27.94 16.20 35.50
C GLY A 511 -26.63 16.42 36.27
N LYS A 512 -26.02 15.31 36.71
CA LYS A 512 -24.72 15.30 37.40
C LYS A 512 -23.66 14.68 36.48
N PRO A 513 -22.39 15.14 36.50
CA PRO A 513 -21.34 14.47 35.76
C PRO A 513 -21.18 13.02 36.22
N VAL A 514 -21.09 12.08 35.28
CA VAL A 514 -20.76 10.66 35.56
C VAL A 514 -19.25 10.43 35.69
N LEU A 515 -18.47 11.38 35.18
CA LEU A 515 -17.02 11.47 35.28
C LEU A 515 -16.59 12.95 35.35
N THR A 516 -15.62 13.24 36.20
CA THR A 516 -14.84 14.49 36.18
C THR A 516 -13.37 14.15 36.14
N ARG A 517 -12.59 14.76 35.25
CA ARG A 517 -11.12 14.58 35.18
C ARG A 517 -10.42 15.86 34.73
N THR A 518 -9.09 15.81 34.66
CA THR A 518 -8.28 16.92 34.09
C THR A 518 -7.74 16.49 32.74
N ASP A 519 -8.21 17.14 31.68
CA ASP A 519 -7.80 16.89 30.30
C ASP A 519 -6.69 17.88 29.93
N LYS A 520 -5.47 17.37 29.73
CA LYS A 520 -4.24 18.19 29.53
C LYS A 520 -4.33 19.11 28.32
N GLN A 521 -4.96 18.62 27.25
CA GLN A 521 -5.23 19.30 26.00
C GLN A 521 -6.65 18.89 25.56
N ILE A 522 -7.31 19.72 24.77
CA ILE A 522 -8.53 19.31 24.07
C ILE A 522 -8.10 18.94 22.64
N ASP A 523 -7.78 17.67 22.46
CA ASP A 523 -7.63 17.03 21.15
C ASP A 523 -8.13 15.59 21.30
N PHE A 524 -9.40 15.38 20.95
CA PHE A 524 -10.10 14.12 21.12
C PHE A 524 -10.68 13.61 19.81
N MET A 525 -10.54 12.29 19.64
CA MET A 525 -11.16 11.47 18.61
C MET A 525 -11.72 10.22 19.30
N TRP A 526 -13.04 10.07 19.25
CA TRP A 526 -13.81 9.01 19.91
C TRP A 526 -14.70 8.31 18.89
N THR A 527 -14.06 7.51 18.03
CA THR A 527 -14.69 6.78 16.93
C THR A 527 -15.21 5.41 17.35
N LEU A 528 -14.31 4.55 17.83
CA LEU A 528 -14.59 3.16 18.19
C LEU A 528 -14.84 2.95 19.69
N TYR A 529 -14.70 3.99 20.50
CA TYR A 529 -14.82 3.95 21.96
C TYR A 529 -15.30 5.30 22.51
N SER A 530 -16.00 5.25 23.64
CA SER A 530 -16.49 6.44 24.36
C SER A 530 -15.37 7.10 25.20
N PRO A 531 -15.57 8.32 25.74
CA PRO A 531 -14.55 8.98 26.54
C PRO A 531 -14.17 8.25 27.84
N ASN A 532 -15.03 7.33 28.32
CA ASN A 532 -14.85 6.43 29.45
C ASN A 532 -15.98 5.38 29.48
N GLU A 533 -15.73 4.19 30.05
CA GLU A 533 -16.67 3.07 30.20
C GLU A 533 -18.08 3.41 30.75
N LYS A 534 -18.23 4.52 31.48
CA LYS A 534 -19.50 4.99 32.04
C LYS A 534 -20.38 5.78 31.05
N LEU A 535 -19.88 5.99 29.83
CA LEU A 535 -20.54 6.69 28.74
C LEU A 535 -20.76 5.72 27.58
N ALA A 536 -21.90 5.83 26.91
CA ALA A 536 -22.07 5.23 25.59
C ALA A 536 -21.13 5.91 24.56
N THR A 537 -20.96 5.27 23.41
CA THR A 537 -20.26 5.85 22.25
C THR A 537 -21.01 7.03 21.63
N ASP A 538 -22.28 7.21 21.99
CA ASP A 538 -23.14 8.33 21.62
C ASP A 538 -23.88 8.90 22.85
N ASN A 539 -24.78 9.86 22.61
CA ASN A 539 -25.70 10.45 23.59
C ASN A 539 -25.03 11.01 24.87
N TYR A 540 -23.89 11.68 24.71
CA TYR A 540 -23.18 12.35 25.80
C TYR A 540 -22.86 13.82 25.50
N SER A 541 -22.45 14.55 26.53
CA SER A 541 -21.92 15.90 26.41
C SER A 541 -20.80 16.13 27.42
N VAL A 542 -19.94 17.10 27.12
CA VAL A 542 -18.75 17.42 27.92
C VAL A 542 -18.63 18.93 28.10
N ARG A 543 -18.31 19.35 29.32
CA ARG A 543 -17.97 20.74 29.65
C ARG A 543 -16.57 20.80 30.23
N TRP A 544 -15.64 21.43 29.53
CA TRP A 544 -14.30 21.73 30.03
C TRP A 544 -14.23 23.14 30.58
N GLN A 545 -13.60 23.32 31.74
CA GLN A 545 -13.46 24.61 32.42
C GLN A 545 -12.06 24.80 32.99
N GLY A 546 -11.54 26.03 32.87
CA GLY A 546 -10.23 26.41 33.41
C GLY A 546 -9.84 27.80 32.93
N GLU A 547 -8.55 28.00 32.72
CA GLU A 547 -7.93 29.24 32.26
C GLU A 547 -7.01 28.98 31.07
N ILE A 548 -6.87 29.98 30.22
CA ILE A 548 -5.89 30.03 29.12
C ILE A 548 -5.00 31.26 29.25
N LYS A 549 -3.71 31.10 28.92
CA LYS A 549 -2.68 32.15 29.05
C LYS A 549 -1.73 32.17 27.85
N ALA A 550 -1.73 33.25 27.08
CA ALA A 550 -0.71 33.52 26.07
C ALA A 550 0.53 34.18 26.71
N GLN A 551 1.74 33.88 26.21
CA GLN A 551 2.99 34.44 26.76
C GLN A 551 3.43 35.75 26.07
N LYS A 552 2.87 36.04 24.89
CA LYS A 552 3.02 37.31 24.15
C LYS A 552 1.65 37.95 24.00
N ALA A 553 1.62 39.28 23.98
CA ALA A 553 0.39 40.03 23.70
C ALA A 553 0.08 40.03 22.21
N GLY A 554 -1.20 40.12 21.85
CA GLY A 554 -1.67 40.28 20.48
C GLY A 554 -3.06 39.68 20.23
N THR A 555 -3.64 40.04 19.09
CA THR A 555 -4.88 39.42 18.59
C THR A 555 -4.55 38.09 17.92
N TYR A 556 -5.03 37.00 18.52
CA TYR A 556 -4.89 35.65 17.99
C TYR A 556 -6.26 35.08 17.65
N GLN A 557 -6.33 34.35 16.53
CA GLN A 557 -7.50 33.55 16.18
C GLN A 557 -7.52 32.32 17.08
N ILE A 558 -8.59 32.16 17.86
CA ILE A 558 -8.80 31.04 18.79
C ILE A 558 -10.18 30.42 18.54
N GLY A 559 -10.29 29.11 18.64
CA GLY A 559 -11.56 28.45 18.38
C GLY A 559 -11.54 26.94 18.51
N LEU A 560 -12.52 26.32 17.86
CA LEU A 560 -12.79 24.89 17.91
C LEU A 560 -12.82 24.34 16.48
N ALA A 561 -12.24 23.15 16.33
CA ALA A 561 -12.37 22.34 15.13
C ALA A 561 -12.85 20.94 15.51
N GLY A 562 -13.87 20.45 14.85
CA GLY A 562 -14.57 19.23 15.22
C GLY A 562 -15.79 18.99 14.36
N ASN A 563 -16.45 17.84 14.55
CA ASN A 563 -17.83 17.67 14.13
C ASN A 563 -18.78 18.02 15.28
N ASP A 564 -20.05 17.77 15.04
CA ASP A 564 -21.12 17.85 16.02
C ASP A 564 -21.41 19.26 16.54
N GLY A 565 -21.88 19.36 17.77
CA GLY A 565 -22.35 20.61 18.37
C GLY A 565 -21.38 21.09 19.43
N TYR A 566 -20.85 22.30 19.29
CA TYR A 566 -19.88 22.85 20.21
C TYR A 566 -20.03 24.35 20.47
N ARG A 567 -19.54 24.79 21.62
CA ARG A 567 -19.51 26.20 22.04
C ARG A 567 -18.19 26.55 22.74
N LEU A 568 -17.66 27.73 22.45
CA LEU A 568 -16.47 28.29 23.12
C LEU A 568 -16.84 29.59 23.84
N TYR A 569 -16.51 29.63 25.13
CA TYR A 569 -16.58 30.81 25.97
C TYR A 569 -15.16 31.22 26.40
N LEU A 570 -14.85 32.51 26.31
CA LEU A 570 -13.57 33.09 26.70
C LEU A 570 -13.80 34.44 27.39
N ASP A 571 -13.15 34.65 28.53
CA ASP A 571 -13.36 35.82 29.40
C ASP A 571 -14.84 36.03 29.76
N GLY A 572 -15.54 34.92 30.05
CA GLY A 572 -16.97 34.88 30.36
C GLY A 572 -17.92 35.07 29.15
N LYS A 573 -17.42 35.51 27.99
CA LYS A 573 -18.22 35.78 26.78
C LYS A 573 -18.32 34.52 25.92
N LEU A 574 -19.50 34.24 25.40
CA LEU A 574 -19.70 33.26 24.33
C LEU A 574 -19.14 33.86 23.03
N ILE A 575 -18.12 33.21 22.44
CA ILE A 575 -17.48 33.67 21.20
C ILE A 575 -17.74 32.73 20.01
N ILE A 576 -18.01 31.46 20.26
CA ILE A 576 -18.49 30.53 19.22
C ILE A 576 -19.74 29.86 19.75
N ASP A 577 -20.88 30.05 19.09
CA ASP A 577 -22.09 29.27 19.31
C ASP A 577 -22.43 28.46 18.06
N GLN A 578 -22.24 27.15 18.14
CA GLN A 578 -22.57 26.18 17.10
C GLN A 578 -23.11 24.92 17.77
N TRP A 579 -24.11 25.08 18.64
CA TRP A 579 -24.58 23.99 19.49
C TRP A 579 -25.21 22.81 18.73
N ASP A 580 -25.64 22.96 17.48
CA ASP A 580 -26.26 21.88 16.71
C ASP A 580 -25.28 21.05 15.86
N LYS A 581 -25.59 19.76 15.71
CA LYS A 581 -24.69 18.74 15.13
C LYS A 581 -24.41 19.07 13.66
N ALA A 582 -23.20 19.51 13.36
CA ALA A 582 -22.72 19.72 12.00
C ALA A 582 -21.75 18.61 11.54
N SER A 583 -21.40 18.63 10.24
CA SER A 583 -20.25 17.88 9.73
C SER A 583 -18.94 18.41 10.34
N TYR A 584 -17.80 17.75 10.07
CA TYR A 584 -16.50 18.27 10.53
C TYR A 584 -16.25 19.67 9.95
N HIS A 585 -16.00 20.64 10.83
CA HIS A 585 -15.83 22.04 10.49
C HIS A 585 -14.92 22.75 11.50
N THR A 586 -14.56 23.99 11.18
CA THR A 586 -13.75 24.86 12.03
C THR A 586 -14.47 26.19 12.23
N ARG A 587 -14.39 26.72 13.44
CA ARG A 587 -14.79 28.09 13.81
C ARG A 587 -13.69 28.70 14.66
N THR A 588 -13.28 29.93 14.36
CA THR A 588 -12.32 30.70 15.18
C THR A 588 -12.73 32.16 15.22
N GLU A 589 -12.50 32.81 16.35
CA GLU A 589 -12.69 34.24 16.54
C GLU A 589 -11.40 34.93 16.99
N GLY A 590 -11.29 36.22 16.67
CA GLY A 590 -10.14 37.03 17.06
C GLY A 590 -10.25 37.50 18.51
N PHE A 591 -9.36 37.02 19.38
CA PHE A 591 -9.27 37.47 20.77
C PHE A 591 -7.93 38.18 21.03
N ASN A 592 -7.97 39.36 21.66
CA ASN A 592 -6.78 40.12 22.04
C ASN A 592 -6.28 39.68 23.41
N PHE A 593 -5.18 38.93 23.44
CA PHE A 593 -4.53 38.50 24.67
C PHE A 593 -3.52 39.55 25.15
N GLU A 594 -3.52 39.83 26.46
CA GLU A 594 -2.45 40.54 27.17
C GLU A 594 -1.33 39.55 27.55
N ALA A 595 -0.06 39.98 27.46
CA ALA A 595 1.09 39.11 27.71
C ALA A 595 1.09 38.56 29.14
N GLY A 596 0.99 37.24 29.27
CA GLY A 596 1.04 36.53 30.54
C GLY A 596 -0.23 36.62 31.40
N LYS A 597 -1.30 37.25 30.92
CA LYS A 597 -2.60 37.25 31.60
C LYS A 597 -3.31 35.91 31.41
N ALA A 598 -3.98 35.44 32.47
CA ALA A 598 -4.88 34.30 32.42
C ALA A 598 -6.31 34.80 32.17
N TYR A 599 -7.04 34.12 31.29
CA TYR A 599 -8.44 34.37 30.98
C TYR A 599 -9.25 33.10 31.23
N PRO A 600 -10.43 33.15 31.87
CA PRO A 600 -11.25 31.97 32.07
C PRO A 600 -11.78 31.47 30.72
N VAL A 601 -11.61 30.17 30.47
CA VAL A 601 -12.07 29.47 29.26
C VAL A 601 -13.04 28.35 29.63
N LYS A 602 -14.14 28.25 28.89
CA LYS A 602 -15.10 27.16 28.99
C LYS A 602 -15.46 26.64 27.60
N ILE A 603 -15.38 25.34 27.41
CA ILE A 603 -15.75 24.65 26.17
C ILE A 603 -16.91 23.72 26.50
N GLU A 604 -17.91 23.69 25.64
CA GLU A 604 -19.05 22.78 25.75
C GLU A 604 -19.22 22.03 24.43
N PHE A 605 -19.44 20.71 24.50
CA PHE A 605 -19.51 19.80 23.35
C PHE A 605 -20.65 18.78 23.56
N LYS A 606 -21.37 18.40 22.50
CA LYS A 606 -22.38 17.32 22.52
C LYS A 606 -22.16 16.32 21.37
N GLU A 607 -22.27 15.04 21.68
CA GLU A 607 -22.24 13.93 20.73
C GLU A 607 -23.56 13.14 20.82
N PRO A 608 -24.48 13.28 19.85
CA PRO A 608 -25.77 12.58 19.83
C PRO A 608 -25.83 11.30 18.94
N LYS A 609 -24.74 10.88 18.28
CA LYS A 609 -24.77 9.75 17.30
C LYS A 609 -23.49 8.88 17.20
N GLY A 610 -22.37 9.33 17.76
CA GLY A 610 -21.08 8.64 17.74
C GLY A 610 -20.16 9.04 16.57
N ASN A 611 -18.85 8.82 16.77
CA ASN A 611 -17.70 9.36 16.03
C ASN A 611 -17.39 10.84 16.34
N ALA A 612 -17.22 11.17 17.61
CA ALA A 612 -16.91 12.53 18.06
C ALA A 612 -15.45 12.94 17.79
N TYR A 613 -15.26 14.15 17.27
CA TYR A 613 -13.98 14.84 17.10
C TYR A 613 -14.08 16.24 17.69
N ILE A 614 -13.16 16.62 18.58
CA ILE A 614 -13.09 18.00 19.10
C ILE A 614 -11.66 18.41 19.45
N LYS A 615 -11.23 19.55 18.91
CA LYS A 615 -9.92 20.16 19.14
C LYS A 615 -10.09 21.63 19.55
N LEU A 616 -9.40 22.04 20.62
CA LEU A 616 -9.18 23.47 20.94
C LEU A 616 -7.94 23.95 20.19
N ILE A 617 -8.10 24.97 19.35
CA ILE A 617 -7.07 25.44 18.43
C ILE A 617 -6.86 26.95 18.49
N TRP A 618 -5.66 27.40 18.12
CA TRP A 618 -5.36 28.81 17.87
C TRP A 618 -4.24 29.00 16.83
N ASN A 619 -4.03 30.24 16.38
CA ASN A 619 -2.87 30.61 15.55
C ASN A 619 -1.69 31.22 16.37
N TYR A 620 -1.72 31.16 17.70
CA TYR A 620 -0.60 31.65 18.53
C TYR A 620 0.69 30.88 18.22
N GLY A 621 1.74 31.61 17.84
CA GLY A 621 3.01 31.01 17.43
C GLY A 621 2.98 30.27 16.08
N VAL A 622 1.90 30.41 15.32
CA VAL A 622 1.78 29.91 13.95
C VAL A 622 2.14 31.05 12.99
N GLU A 623 3.22 30.90 12.24
CA GLU A 623 3.64 31.86 11.23
C GLU A 623 2.99 31.52 9.88
N ASP A 624 1.89 32.18 9.54
CA ASP A 624 1.36 32.15 8.18
C ASP A 624 2.32 32.90 7.24
N LYS A 625 2.92 32.16 6.32
CA LYS A 625 3.91 32.64 5.35
C LYS A 625 3.44 32.46 3.91
N GLU A 626 2.21 32.00 3.66
CA GLU A 626 1.76 31.64 2.30
C GLU A 626 1.85 32.84 1.34
N ALA A 627 1.38 34.01 1.77
CA ALA A 627 1.46 35.24 0.98
C ALA A 627 2.91 35.73 0.78
N GLN A 628 3.78 35.59 1.80
CA GLN A 628 5.19 36.00 1.71
C GLN A 628 5.94 35.15 0.68
N LEU A 629 5.79 33.82 0.74
CA LEU A 629 6.45 32.88 -0.14
C LEU A 629 5.95 32.97 -1.58
N LEU A 630 4.67 33.31 -1.76
CA LEU A 630 4.08 33.58 -3.08
C LEU A 630 4.66 34.85 -3.71
N GLU A 631 4.79 35.96 -2.97
CA GLU A 631 5.41 37.19 -3.49
C GLU A 631 6.93 37.06 -3.68
N GLU A 632 7.63 36.24 -2.88
CA GLU A 632 9.02 35.85 -3.14
C GLU A 632 9.14 35.12 -4.48
N ALA A 633 8.34 34.07 -4.70
CA ALA A 633 8.30 33.32 -5.96
C ALA A 633 7.99 34.23 -7.16
N LYS A 634 6.96 35.09 -7.05
CA LYS A 634 6.58 36.08 -8.08
C LYS A 634 7.68 37.10 -8.35
N THR A 635 8.48 37.45 -7.35
CA THR A 635 9.62 38.36 -7.51
C THR A 635 10.80 37.68 -8.23
N MET A 636 11.09 36.42 -7.90
CA MET A 636 12.15 35.65 -8.56
C MET A 636 11.78 35.27 -10.00
N ALA A 637 10.51 34.94 -10.26
CA ALA A 637 9.99 34.50 -11.57
C ALA A 637 10.23 35.51 -12.70
N LYS A 638 10.25 36.82 -12.39
CA LYS A 638 10.57 37.90 -13.35
C LYS A 638 11.90 37.67 -14.08
N ASN A 639 12.88 37.11 -13.38
CA ASN A 639 14.24 36.85 -13.86
C ASN A 639 14.47 35.42 -14.38
N ALA A 640 13.44 34.57 -14.40
CA ALA A 640 13.53 33.22 -14.93
C ALA A 640 13.34 33.20 -16.46
N ASP A 641 13.92 32.21 -17.14
CA ASP A 641 13.58 31.88 -18.54
C ASP A 641 12.46 30.82 -18.58
N VAL A 642 12.42 29.95 -17.56
CA VAL A 642 11.40 28.92 -17.35
C VAL A 642 11.17 28.70 -15.85
N ILE A 643 9.93 28.40 -15.48
CA ILE A 643 9.52 28.13 -14.10
C ILE A 643 9.12 26.65 -14.00
N VAL A 644 9.67 25.93 -13.01
CA VAL A 644 9.41 24.51 -12.77
C VAL A 644 8.76 24.37 -11.39
N VAL A 645 7.46 24.04 -11.36
CA VAL A 645 6.67 23.89 -10.12
C VAL A 645 6.54 22.42 -9.79
N ALA A 646 7.15 21.97 -8.69
CA ALA A 646 6.92 20.65 -8.13
C ALA A 646 5.71 20.70 -7.19
N ALA A 647 4.57 20.22 -7.68
CA ALA A 647 3.30 20.21 -6.97
C ALA A 647 2.87 18.78 -6.65
N GLY A 648 2.25 18.55 -5.49
CA GLY A 648 1.96 17.20 -5.02
C GLY A 648 0.77 17.09 -4.09
N ILE A 649 0.28 15.86 -3.96
CA ILE A 649 -0.86 15.48 -3.12
C ILE A 649 -0.41 14.75 -1.86
N LYS A 650 -1.36 14.52 -0.95
CA LYS A 650 -1.22 13.67 0.23
C LYS A 650 -2.27 12.56 0.14
N GLU A 651 -1.83 11.33 0.30
CA GLU A 651 -2.61 10.09 0.19
C GLU A 651 -1.95 9.03 1.10
N GLY A 652 -2.36 7.76 0.98
CA GLY A 652 -1.88 6.63 1.76
C GLY A 652 -3.00 5.84 2.47
N GLU A 653 -2.62 4.81 3.22
CA GLU A 653 -3.53 3.99 4.04
C GLU A 653 -4.31 4.86 5.06
N PHE A 654 -5.63 4.69 5.11
CA PHE A 654 -6.60 5.54 5.82
C PHE A 654 -6.57 7.06 5.48
N LEU A 655 -5.91 7.47 4.38
CA LEU A 655 -5.79 8.88 3.95
C LEU A 655 -6.49 9.14 2.60
N ASP A 656 -7.76 8.71 2.50
CA ASP A 656 -8.62 8.94 1.33
C ASP A 656 -8.82 10.43 1.03
N ARG A 657 -8.82 10.77 -0.25
CA ARG A 657 -9.00 12.15 -0.74
C ARG A 657 -10.44 12.37 -1.20
N ALA A 658 -11.19 13.20 -0.47
CA ALA A 658 -12.54 13.60 -0.88
C ALA A 658 -12.55 14.53 -2.12
N MET A 659 -11.46 15.26 -2.37
CA MET A 659 -11.26 16.17 -3.50
C MET A 659 -9.95 15.80 -4.22
N LEU A 660 -9.91 15.95 -5.55
CA LEU A 660 -8.74 15.54 -6.36
C LEU A 660 -7.82 16.70 -6.77
N SER A 661 -8.17 17.95 -6.44
CA SER A 661 -7.37 19.14 -6.70
C SER A 661 -6.05 19.15 -5.91
N LEU A 662 -5.11 20.02 -6.30
CA LEU A 662 -3.86 20.17 -5.57
C LEU A 662 -4.11 20.91 -4.23
N PRO A 663 -3.72 20.33 -3.08
CA PRO A 663 -4.00 20.93 -1.77
C PRO A 663 -3.12 22.16 -1.47
N GLY A 664 -3.46 22.90 -0.42
CA GLY A 664 -2.75 24.14 -0.04
C GLY A 664 -3.01 25.27 -1.03
N ASN A 665 -2.00 26.09 -1.30
CA ASN A 665 -2.06 27.19 -2.29
C ASN A 665 -1.36 26.84 -3.62
N GLN A 666 -1.24 25.55 -3.96
CA GLN A 666 -0.46 25.08 -5.12
C GLN A 666 -1.06 25.51 -6.47
N GLU A 667 -2.39 25.43 -6.65
CA GLU A 667 -3.04 25.87 -7.90
C GLU A 667 -2.90 27.39 -8.10
N GLN A 668 -3.04 28.17 -7.01
CA GLN A 668 -2.79 29.61 -7.01
C GLN A 668 -1.34 29.94 -7.40
N LEU A 669 -0.36 29.16 -6.91
CA LEU A 669 1.05 29.34 -7.30
C LEU A 669 1.22 29.14 -8.82
N ILE A 670 0.65 28.08 -9.40
CA ILE A 670 0.73 27.80 -10.84
C ILE A 670 0.14 28.96 -11.65
N GLN A 671 -1.06 29.43 -11.29
CA GLN A 671 -1.75 30.56 -11.93
C GLN A 671 -0.96 31.88 -11.80
N GLU A 672 -0.41 32.19 -10.63
CA GLU A 672 0.41 33.39 -10.43
C GLU A 672 1.75 33.33 -11.19
N MET A 673 2.33 32.13 -11.38
CA MET A 673 3.52 31.96 -12.22
C MET A 673 3.19 32.16 -13.71
N ALA A 674 2.06 31.65 -14.21
CA ALA A 674 1.67 31.83 -15.61
C ALA A 674 1.40 33.30 -15.98
N LYS A 675 0.86 34.09 -15.04
CA LYS A 675 0.69 35.56 -15.19
C LYS A 675 2.00 36.33 -15.43
N THR A 676 3.17 35.71 -15.22
CA THR A 676 4.47 36.32 -15.58
C THR A 676 4.81 36.24 -17.08
N GLY A 677 4.04 35.50 -17.86
CA GLY A 677 4.30 35.26 -19.30
C GLY A 677 5.49 34.33 -19.57
N LYS A 678 6.09 33.73 -18.54
CA LYS A 678 7.16 32.73 -18.66
C LYS A 678 6.54 31.33 -18.85
N PRO A 679 7.20 30.42 -19.59
CA PRO A 679 6.79 29.03 -19.64
C PRO A 679 6.77 28.39 -18.24
N VAL A 680 5.66 27.74 -17.90
CA VAL A 680 5.48 27.01 -16.62
C VAL A 680 5.46 25.52 -16.91
N VAL A 681 6.36 24.79 -16.25
CA VAL A 681 6.41 23.32 -16.26
C VAL A 681 5.94 22.83 -14.90
N VAL A 682 4.87 22.04 -14.86
CA VAL A 682 4.38 21.41 -13.63
C VAL A 682 4.88 19.97 -13.54
N LEU A 683 5.51 19.63 -12.43
CA LEU A 683 5.90 18.26 -12.06
C LEU A 683 4.90 17.78 -11.00
N LEU A 684 4.17 16.70 -11.29
CA LEU A 684 3.16 16.15 -10.38
C LEU A 684 3.75 15.01 -9.54
N VAL A 685 3.68 15.16 -8.22
CA VAL A 685 4.24 14.24 -7.22
C VAL A 685 3.13 13.65 -6.34
N GLY A 686 2.68 12.45 -6.72
CA GLY A 686 1.58 11.71 -6.11
C GLY A 686 1.37 10.37 -6.79
N GLY A 687 0.72 9.43 -6.12
CA GLY A 687 0.39 8.13 -6.72
C GLY A 687 -0.92 8.13 -7.50
N SER A 688 -1.90 8.92 -7.06
CA SER A 688 -3.25 8.92 -7.62
C SER A 688 -3.57 10.14 -8.48
N ALA A 689 -4.75 10.15 -9.10
CA ALA A 689 -5.15 11.17 -10.07
C ALA A 689 -5.29 12.57 -9.45
N ILE A 690 -5.01 13.60 -10.25
CA ILE A 690 -5.05 15.01 -9.85
C ILE A 690 -5.92 15.74 -10.88
N THR A 691 -6.96 16.44 -10.43
CA THR A 691 -7.80 17.27 -11.31
C THR A 691 -7.09 18.57 -11.63
N MET A 692 -7.33 19.10 -12.84
CA MET A 692 -6.53 20.19 -13.41
C MET A 692 -7.38 21.22 -14.17
N ASP A 693 -8.71 21.13 -14.12
CA ASP A 693 -9.64 22.05 -14.79
C ASP A 693 -9.36 23.53 -14.45
N ASN A 694 -9.01 23.81 -13.19
CA ASN A 694 -8.69 25.16 -12.70
C ASN A 694 -7.36 25.77 -13.23
N TRP A 695 -6.41 24.96 -13.75
CA TRP A 695 -5.03 25.43 -13.98
C TRP A 695 -4.28 24.75 -15.15
N ILE A 696 -4.88 23.76 -15.84
CA ILE A 696 -4.23 23.03 -16.94
C ILE A 696 -3.80 23.98 -18.07
N ASN A 697 -4.52 25.08 -18.28
CA ASN A 697 -4.21 26.06 -19.33
C ASN A 697 -3.01 26.96 -18.97
N ASP A 698 -2.80 27.25 -17.69
CA ASP A 698 -1.67 28.01 -17.16
C ASP A 698 -0.34 27.24 -17.26
N ALA A 699 -0.39 25.91 -17.15
CA ALA A 699 0.76 25.05 -17.36
C ALA A 699 1.12 24.94 -18.86
N SER A 700 2.36 25.30 -19.23
CA SER A 700 2.88 25.10 -20.59
C SER A 700 3.22 23.63 -20.85
N ALA A 701 3.80 22.95 -19.86
CA ALA A 701 4.00 21.50 -19.87
C ALA A 701 3.65 20.88 -18.51
N ILE A 702 3.23 19.62 -18.51
CA ILE A 702 2.87 18.83 -17.32
C ILE A 702 3.52 17.46 -17.46
N LEU A 703 4.36 17.09 -16.48
CA LEU A 703 5.00 15.79 -16.37
C LEU A 703 4.55 15.14 -15.06
N ASN A 704 3.90 13.99 -15.13
CA ASN A 704 3.66 13.17 -13.95
C ASN A 704 4.92 12.35 -13.66
N VAL A 705 5.48 12.54 -12.46
CA VAL A 705 6.69 11.86 -11.99
C VAL A 705 6.41 10.88 -10.85
N TRP A 706 5.13 10.70 -10.48
CA TRP A 706 4.68 9.81 -9.41
C TRP A 706 5.37 10.11 -8.06
N TYR A 707 5.56 9.10 -7.22
CA TYR A 707 6.69 9.07 -6.29
C TYR A 707 7.88 8.42 -7.00
N PRO A 708 8.92 9.17 -7.39
CA PRO A 708 9.89 8.74 -8.41
C PRO A 708 11.04 7.86 -7.88
N GLY A 709 10.97 7.38 -6.64
CA GLY A 709 12.03 6.59 -6.02
C GLY A 709 13.29 7.40 -5.68
N GLU A 710 14.34 6.72 -5.21
CA GLU A 710 15.54 7.38 -4.67
C GLU A 710 16.41 8.09 -5.73
N GLU A 711 16.36 7.66 -6.98
CA GLU A 711 17.02 8.32 -8.13
C GLU A 711 16.09 9.29 -8.87
N GLY A 712 14.93 9.59 -8.29
CA GLY A 712 13.89 10.38 -8.93
C GLY A 712 14.34 11.76 -9.38
N GLY A 713 15.12 12.47 -8.55
CA GLY A 713 15.68 13.77 -8.95
C GLY A 713 16.57 13.71 -10.19
N THR A 714 17.44 12.70 -10.27
CA THR A 714 18.29 12.44 -11.45
C THR A 714 17.44 12.18 -12.69
N ALA A 715 16.44 11.32 -12.57
CA ALA A 715 15.52 10.98 -13.65
C ALA A 715 14.70 12.18 -14.13
N VAL A 716 14.22 13.03 -13.21
CA VAL A 716 13.46 14.25 -13.55
C VAL A 716 14.35 15.20 -14.34
N ALA A 717 15.61 15.37 -13.94
CA ALA A 717 16.54 16.23 -14.65
C ALA A 717 16.86 15.70 -16.07
N GLU A 718 17.20 14.42 -16.21
CA GLU A 718 17.47 13.79 -17.51
C GLU A 718 16.25 13.85 -18.46
N THR A 719 15.03 13.79 -17.92
CA THR A 719 13.80 13.97 -18.68
C THR A 719 13.57 15.43 -19.07
N LEU A 720 13.74 16.38 -18.13
CA LEU A 720 13.56 17.82 -18.38
C LEU A 720 14.56 18.37 -19.40
N PHE A 721 15.83 17.96 -19.34
CA PHE A 721 16.86 18.38 -20.30
C PHE A 721 16.87 17.55 -21.60
N GLY A 722 16.13 16.44 -21.66
CA GLY A 722 15.94 15.64 -22.87
C GLY A 722 17.07 14.67 -23.20
N ASP A 723 17.84 14.26 -22.19
CA ASP A 723 18.74 13.10 -22.26
C ASP A 723 17.92 11.80 -22.32
N TYR A 724 16.78 11.81 -21.63
CA TYR A 724 15.73 10.82 -21.76
C TYR A 724 14.50 11.40 -22.46
N ASN A 725 13.81 10.54 -23.21
CA ASN A 725 12.57 10.87 -23.91
C ASN A 725 11.41 10.14 -23.20
N PRO A 726 10.46 10.84 -22.55
CA PRO A 726 9.42 10.21 -21.75
C PRO A 726 8.53 9.28 -22.59
N ALA A 727 8.20 8.15 -21.99
CA ALA A 727 7.48 7.05 -22.63
C ALA A 727 6.66 6.20 -21.65
N GLY A 728 6.47 6.66 -20.40
CA GLY A 728 5.48 6.06 -19.49
C GLY A 728 4.06 6.30 -20.00
N ARG A 729 3.12 5.45 -19.57
CA ARG A 729 1.70 5.54 -19.91
C ARG A 729 0.85 5.47 -18.64
N LEU A 730 -0.30 6.14 -18.61
CA LEU A 730 -1.17 6.17 -17.44
C LEU A 730 -1.77 4.78 -17.12
N PRO A 731 -1.56 4.21 -15.91
CA PRO A 731 -2.22 2.98 -15.47
C PRO A 731 -3.62 3.23 -14.87
N ILE A 732 -4.04 4.50 -14.76
CA ILE A 732 -5.34 4.97 -14.25
C ILE A 732 -5.86 6.11 -15.11
N THR A 733 -7.18 6.21 -15.24
CA THR A 733 -7.86 7.29 -15.95
C THR A 733 -7.94 8.55 -15.07
N TYR A 734 -7.51 9.70 -15.58
CA TYR A 734 -7.60 10.98 -14.87
C TYR A 734 -8.92 11.67 -15.21
N PRO A 735 -9.81 11.94 -14.24
CA PRO A 735 -11.01 12.72 -14.45
C PRO A 735 -10.69 14.21 -14.64
N VAL A 736 -11.64 14.93 -15.24
CA VAL A 736 -11.74 16.40 -15.19
C VAL A 736 -12.14 16.84 -13.77
N HIS A 737 -13.07 16.12 -13.13
CA HIS A 737 -13.56 16.39 -11.77
C HIS A 737 -14.02 15.07 -11.09
N GLU A 738 -13.79 14.89 -9.80
CA GLU A 738 -14.20 13.72 -8.98
C GLU A 738 -15.70 13.36 -9.04
N ALA A 739 -16.55 14.29 -9.48
CA ALA A 739 -17.97 14.04 -9.76
C ALA A 739 -18.20 13.01 -10.88
N GLN A 740 -17.21 12.77 -11.75
CA GLN A 740 -17.26 11.77 -12.82
C GLN A 740 -17.03 10.32 -12.35
N LEU A 741 -16.65 10.09 -11.08
CA LEU A 741 -16.17 8.78 -10.62
C LEU A 741 -17.30 7.80 -10.26
N PRO A 742 -17.16 6.49 -10.58
CA PRO A 742 -15.97 5.83 -11.16
C PRO A 742 -15.86 5.98 -12.69
N LEU A 743 -14.66 6.28 -13.19
CA LEU A 743 -14.41 6.66 -14.59
C LEU A 743 -13.54 5.65 -15.39
N VAL A 744 -13.37 4.43 -14.90
CA VAL A 744 -12.50 3.39 -15.53
C VAL A 744 -12.78 3.18 -17.03
N TYR A 745 -11.74 2.97 -17.84
CA TYR A 745 -11.88 2.91 -19.30
C TYR A 745 -12.68 1.67 -19.80
N ASN A 746 -12.61 0.57 -19.06
CA ASN A 746 -13.20 -0.74 -19.41
C ASN A 746 -14.69 -0.86 -18.98
N HIS A 747 -15.43 0.24 -19.04
CA HIS A 747 -16.84 0.27 -18.62
C HIS A 747 -17.76 -0.58 -19.52
N LYS A 748 -18.94 -0.92 -19.00
CA LYS A 748 -20.01 -1.58 -19.78
C LYS A 748 -20.76 -0.52 -20.65
N PRO A 749 -21.47 -0.89 -21.73
CA PRO A 749 -21.84 0.05 -22.81
C PRO A 749 -23.02 1.01 -22.54
N THR A 750 -23.63 0.98 -21.36
CA THR A 750 -24.89 1.70 -21.06
C THR A 750 -24.72 2.78 -20.01
N GLY A 751 -25.35 3.94 -20.20
CA GLY A 751 -25.48 4.99 -19.18
C GLY A 751 -24.27 5.93 -19.02
N ARG A 752 -23.17 5.67 -19.73
CA ARG A 752 -22.02 6.56 -19.84
C ARG A 752 -21.88 7.02 -21.29
N GLY A 753 -22.36 8.23 -21.55
CA GLY A 753 -22.12 8.96 -22.79
C GLY A 753 -21.06 10.04 -22.60
N ASP A 754 -20.74 10.70 -23.70
CA ASP A 754 -19.62 11.64 -23.85
C ASP A 754 -19.78 12.93 -23.00
N ASP A 755 -20.98 13.22 -22.47
CA ASP A 755 -21.32 14.41 -21.68
C ASP A 755 -22.32 14.13 -20.53
N TYR A 756 -22.14 14.84 -19.41
CA TYR A 756 -23.18 15.15 -18.43
C TYR A 756 -23.83 16.50 -18.78
N ASN A 757 -24.91 16.88 -18.09
CA ASN A 757 -25.63 18.15 -18.33
C ASN A 757 -24.78 19.43 -18.11
N ASN A 758 -23.65 19.34 -17.40
CA ASN A 758 -22.82 20.50 -17.01
C ASN A 758 -21.30 20.20 -16.95
N LEU A 759 -20.86 19.05 -17.45
CA LEU A 759 -19.46 18.60 -17.47
C LEU A 759 -19.33 17.50 -18.55
N SER A 760 -18.17 17.33 -19.17
CA SER A 760 -17.99 16.20 -20.09
C SER A 760 -17.97 14.85 -19.36
N GLY A 761 -18.39 13.79 -20.05
CA GLY A 761 -18.26 12.39 -19.63
C GLY A 761 -16.91 11.77 -20.02
N GLU A 762 -16.17 12.42 -20.93
CA GLU A 762 -14.80 12.03 -21.29
C GLU A 762 -13.78 12.33 -20.16
N PRO A 763 -12.69 11.55 -20.07
CA PRO A 763 -11.62 11.80 -19.14
C PRO A 763 -10.66 12.89 -19.62
N LEU A 764 -10.05 13.60 -18.67
CA LEU A 764 -8.99 14.57 -18.94
C LEU A 764 -7.79 13.90 -19.62
N PHE A 765 -7.34 12.77 -19.05
CA PHE A 765 -6.38 11.88 -19.67
C PHE A 765 -6.84 10.42 -19.51
N PRO A 766 -7.02 9.66 -20.61
CA PRO A 766 -7.52 8.29 -20.55
C PRO A 766 -6.45 7.29 -20.10
N PHE A 767 -6.87 6.11 -19.64
CA PHE A 767 -5.98 4.96 -19.44
C PHE A 767 -5.06 4.73 -20.66
N GLY A 768 -3.80 4.38 -20.40
CA GLY A 768 -2.80 4.12 -21.41
C GLY A 768 -2.22 5.37 -22.08
N TYR A 769 -2.61 6.59 -21.69
CA TYR A 769 -2.12 7.83 -22.29
C TYR A 769 -0.71 8.23 -21.85
N GLY A 770 0.07 8.81 -22.77
CA GLY A 770 1.32 9.52 -22.47
C GLY A 770 1.98 10.06 -23.73
N LEU A 771 2.48 11.30 -23.67
CA LEU A 771 3.21 11.95 -24.78
C LEU A 771 4.69 11.54 -24.79
N SER A 772 5.39 11.98 -25.85
CA SER A 772 6.83 11.80 -26.07
C SER A 772 7.43 13.06 -26.72
N TYR A 773 8.75 13.22 -26.70
CA TYR A 773 9.49 14.23 -27.48
C TYR A 773 9.72 13.81 -28.95
N THR A 774 9.13 12.68 -29.37
CA THR A 774 9.02 12.27 -30.78
C THR A 774 7.59 11.83 -31.08
N THR A 775 7.27 11.61 -32.36
CA THR A 775 5.96 11.14 -32.82
C THR A 775 6.04 9.71 -33.36
N PHE A 776 4.95 8.96 -33.25
CA PHE A 776 4.85 7.59 -33.75
C PHE A 776 3.68 7.43 -34.73
N GLU A 777 3.86 6.57 -35.72
CA GLU A 777 2.91 6.22 -36.77
C GLU A 777 2.62 4.73 -36.71
N TYR A 778 1.33 4.38 -36.70
CA TYR A 778 0.81 3.02 -36.67
C TYR A 778 0.17 2.73 -38.03
N SER A 779 0.65 1.72 -38.76
CA SER A 779 0.15 1.38 -40.11
C SER A 779 0.17 -0.13 -40.38
N ASN A 780 -0.44 -0.56 -41.48
CA ASN A 780 -0.37 -1.93 -42.02
C ASN A 780 -0.80 -3.04 -41.03
N ILE A 781 -1.94 -2.88 -40.34
CA ILE A 781 -2.51 -3.98 -39.53
C ILE A 781 -2.89 -5.18 -40.41
N ALA A 782 -2.52 -6.38 -39.98
CA ALA A 782 -2.86 -7.63 -40.62
C ALA A 782 -3.09 -8.75 -39.60
N LEU A 783 -4.03 -9.66 -39.88
CA LEU A 783 -4.23 -10.91 -39.15
C LEU A 783 -3.68 -12.09 -39.97
N ALA A 784 -2.82 -12.91 -39.37
CA ALA A 784 -2.30 -14.13 -40.01
C ALA A 784 -3.41 -15.15 -40.33
N LYS A 785 -4.52 -15.10 -39.57
CA LYS A 785 -5.82 -15.66 -39.89
C LYS A 785 -6.90 -14.67 -39.45
N GLN A 786 -7.75 -14.20 -40.38
CA GLN A 786 -8.96 -13.41 -40.07
C GLN A 786 -10.09 -14.26 -39.42
N ALA A 787 -10.04 -15.59 -39.56
CA ALA A 787 -10.97 -16.49 -38.88
C ALA A 787 -10.25 -17.70 -38.28
N ILE A 788 -10.67 -18.09 -37.08
CA ILE A 788 -10.10 -19.19 -36.29
C ILE A 788 -11.20 -20.03 -35.63
N LYS A 789 -10.89 -21.23 -35.13
CA LYS A 789 -11.74 -21.93 -34.15
C LYS A 789 -11.46 -21.46 -32.72
N GLU A 790 -12.40 -21.71 -31.81
CA GLU A 790 -12.27 -21.43 -30.36
C GLU A 790 -10.95 -21.91 -29.73
N ASN A 791 -10.40 -23.04 -30.18
CA ASN A 791 -9.17 -23.64 -29.65
C ASN A 791 -7.89 -23.26 -30.42
N GLU A 792 -7.99 -22.47 -31.48
CA GLU A 792 -6.84 -22.04 -32.29
C GLU A 792 -6.20 -20.75 -31.76
N SER A 793 -5.20 -20.23 -32.46
CA SER A 793 -4.64 -18.90 -32.22
C SER A 793 -4.37 -18.22 -33.55
N THR A 794 -4.35 -16.89 -33.54
CA THR A 794 -3.89 -16.06 -34.66
C THR A 794 -2.83 -15.07 -34.18
N THR A 795 -2.14 -14.43 -35.11
CA THR A 795 -1.22 -13.33 -34.81
C THR A 795 -1.76 -12.09 -35.50
N VAL A 796 -1.93 -11.00 -34.75
CA VAL A 796 -2.08 -9.67 -35.32
C VAL A 796 -0.70 -9.02 -35.41
N SER A 797 -0.35 -8.48 -36.57
CA SER A 797 0.87 -7.73 -36.80
C SER A 797 0.57 -6.35 -37.38
N PHE A 798 1.48 -5.40 -37.16
CA PHE A 798 1.39 -4.04 -37.69
C PHE A 798 2.77 -3.39 -37.78
N THR A 799 2.90 -2.33 -38.56
CA THR A 799 4.10 -1.49 -38.62
C THR A 799 3.98 -0.36 -37.59
N LEU A 800 5.00 -0.21 -36.75
CA LEU A 800 5.20 0.93 -35.87
C LEU A 800 6.45 1.70 -36.31
N LYS A 801 6.33 3.01 -36.50
CA LYS A 801 7.39 3.87 -37.00
C LYS A 801 7.56 5.12 -36.14
N ASN A 802 8.79 5.47 -35.80
CA ASN A 802 9.12 6.76 -35.21
C ASN A 802 9.24 7.81 -36.34
N THR A 803 8.31 8.75 -36.39
CA THR A 803 8.21 9.77 -37.45
C THR A 803 8.89 11.09 -37.10
N GLY A 804 9.29 11.28 -35.85
CA GLY A 804 9.95 12.51 -35.40
C GLY A 804 11.48 12.47 -35.51
N THR A 805 12.12 13.50 -34.98
CA THR A 805 13.57 13.76 -35.07
C THR A 805 14.36 13.31 -33.84
N LYS A 806 13.75 12.49 -32.98
CA LYS A 806 14.35 12.00 -31.74
C LYS A 806 14.13 10.50 -31.57
N ASP A 807 15.15 9.80 -31.11
CA ASP A 807 15.02 8.45 -30.59
C ASP A 807 14.01 8.44 -29.43
N GLY A 808 13.22 7.38 -29.32
CA GLY A 808 12.14 7.31 -28.34
C GLY A 808 11.65 5.89 -28.08
N GLU A 809 10.70 5.79 -27.16
CA GLU A 809 10.00 4.56 -26.83
C GLU A 809 8.49 4.79 -26.94
N GLU A 810 7.79 3.76 -27.37
CA GLU A 810 6.34 3.72 -27.49
C GLU A 810 5.81 2.45 -26.84
N VAL A 811 4.64 2.51 -26.24
CA VAL A 811 3.94 1.38 -25.63
C VAL A 811 2.70 1.11 -26.47
N ALA A 812 2.86 0.24 -27.47
CA ALA A 812 1.75 -0.19 -28.30
C ALA A 812 0.84 -1.11 -27.50
N GLN A 813 -0.46 -0.80 -27.48
CA GLN A 813 -1.45 -1.46 -26.64
C GLN A 813 -2.46 -2.20 -27.53
N LEU A 814 -2.67 -3.49 -27.24
CA LEU A 814 -3.67 -4.35 -27.87
C LEU A 814 -4.91 -4.43 -26.98
N TYR A 815 -6.02 -3.95 -27.51
CA TYR A 815 -7.34 -4.12 -26.94
C TYR A 815 -8.20 -5.03 -27.80
N LEU A 816 -9.07 -5.82 -27.16
CA LEU A 816 -10.17 -6.53 -27.82
C LEU A 816 -11.51 -5.98 -27.34
N ARG A 817 -12.52 -6.10 -28.20
CA ARG A 817 -13.94 -6.00 -27.85
C ARG A 817 -14.68 -7.14 -28.52
N ASP A 818 -15.44 -7.90 -27.75
CA ASP A 818 -16.44 -8.81 -28.29
C ASP A 818 -17.63 -8.00 -28.82
N MET A 819 -18.05 -8.26 -30.06
CA MET A 819 -19.13 -7.51 -30.71
C MET A 819 -20.52 -8.08 -30.41
N LEU A 820 -20.64 -9.35 -30.01
CA LEU A 820 -21.91 -9.99 -29.71
C LEU A 820 -21.73 -11.19 -28.76
N ALA A 821 -22.06 -10.98 -27.49
CA ALA A 821 -21.99 -11.99 -26.43
C ALA A 821 -23.35 -12.18 -25.74
N THR A 822 -23.56 -13.34 -25.11
CA THR A 822 -24.76 -13.64 -24.30
C THR A 822 -24.88 -12.82 -23.01
N VAL A 823 -23.80 -12.16 -22.59
CA VAL A 823 -23.75 -11.27 -21.41
C VAL A 823 -22.98 -9.99 -21.72
N VAL A 824 -23.28 -8.92 -20.98
CA VAL A 824 -22.72 -7.58 -21.26
C VAL A 824 -21.20 -7.53 -21.02
N ARG A 825 -20.44 -7.42 -22.10
CA ARG A 825 -18.97 -7.22 -22.11
C ARG A 825 -18.60 -5.73 -21.96
N PRO A 826 -17.37 -5.41 -21.54
CA PRO A 826 -16.81 -4.06 -21.62
C PRO A 826 -16.82 -3.47 -23.03
N VAL A 827 -16.78 -2.15 -23.15
CA VAL A 827 -16.57 -1.47 -24.45
C VAL A 827 -15.16 -1.65 -24.99
N LEU A 828 -14.18 -1.92 -24.11
CA LEU A 828 -12.78 -2.11 -24.42
C LEU A 828 -12.12 -2.97 -23.33
N GLU A 829 -11.28 -3.94 -23.69
CA GLU A 829 -10.48 -4.76 -22.76
C GLU A 829 -9.01 -4.84 -23.23
N LEU A 830 -8.05 -4.44 -22.40
CA LEU A 830 -6.62 -4.64 -22.68
C LEU A 830 -6.29 -6.14 -22.64
N LYS A 831 -5.58 -6.63 -23.66
CA LYS A 831 -5.16 -8.05 -23.78
C LYS A 831 -3.66 -8.22 -24.04
N GLY A 832 -2.94 -7.14 -24.33
CA GLY A 832 -1.49 -7.14 -24.50
C GLY A 832 -0.92 -5.73 -24.63
N PHE A 833 0.38 -5.60 -24.37
CA PHE A 833 1.15 -4.39 -24.66
C PHE A 833 2.60 -4.77 -25.00
N GLU A 834 3.29 -3.92 -25.77
CA GLU A 834 4.71 -4.05 -26.05
C GLU A 834 5.39 -2.67 -25.99
N ARG A 835 6.43 -2.55 -25.16
CA ARG A 835 7.27 -1.35 -25.07
C ARG A 835 8.42 -1.43 -26.07
N VAL A 836 8.35 -0.62 -27.12
CA VAL A 836 9.23 -0.68 -28.29
C VAL A 836 10.13 0.55 -28.34
N LYS A 837 11.45 0.35 -28.36
CA LYS A 837 12.43 1.41 -28.62
C LYS A 837 12.67 1.57 -30.13
N LEU A 838 12.59 2.81 -30.62
CA LEU A 838 12.79 3.18 -32.02
C LEU A 838 13.68 4.42 -32.15
N LYS A 839 14.71 4.35 -33.00
CA LYS A 839 15.48 5.52 -33.42
C LYS A 839 14.64 6.47 -34.27
N ALA A 840 15.04 7.73 -34.39
CA ALA A 840 14.40 8.67 -35.32
C ALA A 840 14.33 8.08 -36.76
N GLY A 841 13.14 8.00 -37.33
CA GLY A 841 12.88 7.39 -38.64
C GLY A 841 12.83 5.84 -38.68
N GLU A 842 13.15 5.14 -37.59
CA GLU A 842 13.12 3.67 -37.55
C GLU A 842 11.69 3.13 -37.60
N SER A 843 11.50 2.02 -38.31
CA SER A 843 10.23 1.28 -38.40
C SER A 843 10.44 -0.18 -38.02
N LYS A 844 9.51 -0.76 -37.25
CA LYS A 844 9.49 -2.19 -36.88
C LYS A 844 8.13 -2.80 -37.13
N THR A 845 8.11 -4.09 -37.47
CA THR A 845 6.88 -4.89 -37.43
C THR A 845 6.72 -5.42 -36.00
N ILE A 846 5.62 -5.07 -35.35
CA ILE A 846 5.26 -5.51 -33.99
C ILE A 846 4.17 -6.59 -34.14
N SER A 847 4.05 -7.53 -33.19
CA SER A 847 3.16 -8.69 -33.35
C SER A 847 2.66 -9.27 -32.04
N PHE A 848 1.33 -9.32 -31.86
CA PHE A 848 0.68 -9.94 -30.72
C PHE A 848 0.02 -11.27 -31.12
N LYS A 849 0.27 -12.33 -30.36
CA LYS A 849 -0.43 -13.60 -30.51
C LYS A 849 -1.76 -13.56 -29.76
N ILE A 850 -2.88 -13.56 -30.48
CA ILE A 850 -4.22 -13.69 -29.92
C ILE A 850 -4.45 -15.17 -29.61
N THR A 851 -4.65 -15.48 -28.33
CA THR A 851 -4.83 -16.85 -27.81
C THR A 851 -6.26 -17.06 -27.28
N PRO A 852 -6.70 -18.32 -27.08
CA PRO A 852 -8.00 -18.62 -26.48
C PRO A 852 -8.22 -17.91 -25.12
N GLU A 853 -7.20 -17.76 -24.27
CA GLU A 853 -7.30 -17.01 -23.00
C GLU A 853 -7.74 -15.55 -23.20
N MET A 854 -7.31 -14.90 -24.29
CA MET A 854 -7.67 -13.49 -24.54
C MET A 854 -9.14 -13.33 -24.94
N LEU A 855 -9.71 -14.35 -25.58
CA LEU A 855 -11.08 -14.41 -26.11
C LEU A 855 -12.09 -14.96 -25.09
N GLN A 856 -11.63 -15.43 -23.93
CA GLN A 856 -12.48 -16.01 -22.91
C GLN A 856 -13.31 -14.97 -22.15
N MET A 857 -14.57 -15.34 -21.90
CA MET A 857 -15.51 -14.64 -21.04
C MET A 857 -16.21 -15.62 -20.08
N LEU A 858 -17.00 -15.09 -19.14
CA LEU A 858 -17.88 -15.90 -18.29
C LEU A 858 -19.30 -15.89 -18.84
N ASP A 859 -19.86 -17.06 -19.15
CA ASP A 859 -21.27 -17.20 -19.58
C ASP A 859 -22.25 -16.77 -18.46
N ALA A 860 -23.55 -16.80 -18.74
CA ALA A 860 -24.59 -16.52 -17.74
C ALA A 860 -24.51 -17.39 -16.47
N ASN A 861 -23.90 -18.58 -16.55
CA ASN A 861 -23.72 -19.55 -15.48
C ASN A 861 -22.34 -19.45 -14.78
N LEU A 862 -21.56 -18.41 -15.07
CA LEU A 862 -20.19 -18.18 -14.57
C LEU A 862 -19.15 -19.23 -15.02
N LYS A 863 -19.41 -19.93 -16.12
CA LYS A 863 -18.45 -20.83 -16.78
C LYS A 863 -17.58 -20.04 -17.74
N THR A 864 -16.27 -20.33 -17.75
CA THR A 864 -15.37 -19.82 -18.78
C THR A 864 -15.70 -20.42 -20.14
N VAL A 865 -16.07 -19.58 -21.10
CA VAL A 865 -16.41 -19.94 -22.48
C VAL A 865 -15.69 -19.01 -23.47
N ILE A 866 -15.67 -19.41 -24.73
CA ILE A 866 -15.45 -18.52 -25.88
C ILE A 866 -16.72 -18.66 -26.72
N GLU A 867 -17.34 -17.54 -27.10
CA GLU A 867 -18.55 -17.57 -27.92
C GLU A 867 -18.18 -17.34 -29.40
N PRO A 868 -18.66 -18.16 -30.35
CA PRO A 868 -18.44 -17.91 -31.78
C PRO A 868 -19.08 -16.60 -32.24
N GLY A 869 -18.27 -15.70 -32.78
CA GLY A 869 -18.66 -14.33 -33.10
C GLY A 869 -17.48 -13.50 -33.60
N ASP A 870 -17.72 -12.20 -33.83
CA ASP A 870 -16.71 -11.27 -34.28
C ASP A 870 -16.08 -10.50 -33.12
N PHE A 871 -14.76 -10.60 -32.99
CA PHE A 871 -13.96 -9.85 -32.04
C PHE A 871 -13.28 -8.68 -32.76
N ARG A 872 -13.54 -7.45 -32.31
CA ARG A 872 -12.85 -6.26 -32.82
C ARG A 872 -11.47 -6.17 -32.18
N VAL A 873 -10.45 -6.36 -32.99
CA VAL A 873 -9.03 -6.21 -32.67
C VAL A 873 -8.66 -4.74 -32.84
N MET A 874 -8.13 -4.11 -31.80
CA MET A 874 -7.82 -2.67 -31.80
C MET A 874 -6.42 -2.44 -31.23
N ILE A 875 -5.60 -1.69 -31.94
CA ILE A 875 -4.21 -1.40 -31.58
C ILE A 875 -4.00 0.11 -31.63
N GLY A 876 -3.31 0.63 -30.61
CA GLY A 876 -2.90 2.03 -30.60
C GLY A 876 -2.05 2.43 -29.40
N SER A 877 -2.01 3.73 -29.13
CA SER A 877 -1.13 4.36 -28.13
C SER A 877 -1.82 4.71 -26.80
N SER A 878 -3.15 4.55 -26.69
CA SER A 878 -3.93 4.63 -25.44
C SER A 878 -5.33 4.03 -25.65
N SER A 879 -6.19 4.00 -24.61
CA SER A 879 -7.57 3.50 -24.75
C SER A 879 -8.47 4.39 -25.61
N ARG A 880 -8.13 5.68 -25.77
CA ARG A 880 -8.81 6.61 -26.70
C ARG A 880 -8.19 6.58 -28.09
N GLU A 881 -6.86 6.65 -28.16
CA GLU A 881 -6.10 6.70 -29.41
C GLU A 881 -5.87 5.29 -29.98
N LEU A 882 -6.91 4.74 -30.63
CA LEU A 882 -6.93 3.40 -31.24
C LEU A 882 -6.79 3.50 -32.77
N GLN A 883 -5.58 3.77 -33.28
CA GLN A 883 -5.35 4.09 -34.69
C GLN A 883 -5.64 2.93 -35.65
N LEU A 884 -5.41 1.67 -35.23
CA LEU A 884 -5.56 0.49 -36.08
C LEU A 884 -6.69 -0.41 -35.56
N LYS A 885 -7.60 -0.84 -36.45
CA LYS A 885 -8.76 -1.67 -36.07
C LYS A 885 -9.07 -2.69 -37.16
N GLU A 886 -9.19 -3.96 -36.77
CA GLU A 886 -9.54 -5.10 -37.65
C GLU A 886 -10.53 -6.05 -36.93
N THR A 887 -11.19 -6.95 -37.64
CA THR A 887 -12.11 -7.96 -37.09
C THR A 887 -11.52 -9.37 -37.19
N LEU A 888 -11.65 -10.14 -36.10
CA LEU A 888 -11.32 -11.57 -36.02
C LEU A 888 -12.59 -12.38 -35.77
N THR A 889 -12.97 -13.27 -36.69
CA THR A 889 -14.14 -14.14 -36.50
C THR A 889 -13.75 -15.45 -35.83
N VAL A 890 -14.33 -15.75 -34.67
CA VAL A 890 -14.28 -17.07 -34.03
C VAL A 890 -15.41 -17.94 -34.59
N LYS A 891 -15.06 -19.14 -35.05
CA LYS A 891 -15.96 -20.14 -35.63
C LYS A 891 -16.14 -21.35 -34.70
N PRO A 892 -17.28 -22.07 -34.78
CA PRO A 892 -17.43 -23.43 -34.24
C PRO A 892 -16.46 -24.43 -34.91
#